data_AF-A0A538ES52-F1
#
_entry.id   AF-A0A538ES52-F1
#
_cell.length_a   1.000
_cell.length_b   1.000
_cell.length_c   1.000
_cell.angle_alpha   90.00
_cell.angle_beta   90.00
_cell.angle_gamma   90.00
#
_symmetry.space_group_name_H-M   'P 1'
#
loop_
_entity.id
_entity.type
_entity.pdbx_description
1 polymer ?
#
loop_
_entity_poly.entity_id
_entity_poly.type
_entity_poly.pdbx_seq_one_letter_code
_entity_poly.pdbx_strand_id
1 'polypeptide(L)'
;MSAGPRRLSRLFQKVRSRRGLALVTAAAVALVGAQIAAATIASAADPLISQGKPVLASSEGGTAYVAKNAVDGSTTTRWASVSHVDPQWIRIDLGAKLNISKVELVWDLSCAKAYQIQVSSDGTTFSTAFSTTTGAGGTEDITVKATGRYVRMFGTVRCRDSGYSLQEFKVYGGPVTSPSPSHSPSPSPSAAGNAVDGSTATSWTSVSGVDPQWLRVDLGAGYQVSKVTLVWGAACAKAYQIQVSDDGQTFTNVFLTTSASGGTENLPLQATGRYVRMFGTQRCSTAGYSVVEFKVYGVVAPVPKWLSKGKPVLSSGDFDTAHPATNAVDGNTTTAWQSNVSTPDNDQPQWVRVDLGAVYQLYKVQTIWADPLCSAVYRIQVSDNDVDYSDEFQNLSGAGGTETVYLNATGRYVRLWNTTPCGTNTNIGVNELKVYGTPPVPVPAVGSISIGNQNGAFLADSYGGLSYGIEQLGRNINAGNYAQYLKTLGTGVMRWGGSTDENLWWTSTNEPMPTWAEFTLTPAHLQKLNTLAVNTGWKVILGVNLKRGDAARAADEAKFAKQILGPSVGRVAAGDVFLKDFTSRQLGHSDVAVLASHFYPSCSRSASNGKISIPTLLSMDWHNRERLRADLVASLAAQLQVPGMITETNSVSCTGLAGVSDVFAAALWGVDEMMSVAEAGNAGINLHGDLGTCDSPFYSPLCALTKQDDAVLKLTARPVYYAELLTQTVGTGFFQPVSNNATSVVRAYAIRNGTRLRLVLVNVSDPATSTAYPVNISLGGAFTHGDFYRLSGPSLDATTGITLGGKAMNADGTFAGPTHTALTVKGSTLSLNLPAGSATVVTLTP
;
A
#
# COMPACT_ATOMS: atom_id res chain seq x y z
N MET A 1 -19.26 8.65 66.34
CA MET A 1 -19.82 9.66 67.27
C MET A 1 -20.78 10.57 66.49
N SER A 2 -21.75 11.19 67.16
CA SER A 2 -22.65 12.32 66.78
C SER A 2 -23.09 12.55 65.30
N ALA A 3 -24.32 12.91 64.90
CA ALA A 3 -25.72 12.66 65.32
C ALA A 3 -26.70 13.79 64.84
N GLY A 4 -27.05 13.84 63.55
CA GLY A 4 -28.24 14.56 63.00
C GLY A 4 -28.29 16.10 63.19
N PRO A 5 -29.48 16.76 63.25
CA PRO A 5 -30.83 16.26 62.92
C PRO A 5 -31.85 17.27 62.28
N ARG A 6 -32.86 16.78 61.51
CA ARG A 6 -34.27 17.31 61.42
C ARG A 6 -34.49 18.73 60.76
N ARG A 7 -35.66 19.26 60.34
CA ARG A 7 -37.08 18.79 60.18
C ARG A 7 -37.98 19.79 59.36
N LEU A 8 -39.25 19.38 59.08
CA LEU A 8 -40.50 20.18 58.84
C LEU A 8 -40.71 20.89 57.47
N SER A 9 -41.94 21.20 56.98
CA SER A 9 -43.28 20.54 57.12
C SER A 9 -44.44 21.18 56.30
N ARG A 10 -45.42 20.37 55.86
CA ARG A 10 -46.85 20.72 55.55
C ARG A 10 -47.07 21.68 54.33
N LEU A 11 -48.28 21.99 53.81
CA LEU A 11 -49.69 21.87 54.26
C LEU A 11 -50.70 21.57 53.10
N PHE A 12 -51.59 20.58 53.30
CA PHE A 12 -53.06 20.56 53.03
C PHE A 12 -53.72 20.77 51.62
N GLN A 13 -54.59 19.78 51.25
CA GLN A 13 -56.00 19.88 50.75
C GLN A 13 -56.29 20.65 49.41
N LYS A 14 -57.24 20.30 48.51
CA LYS A 14 -58.52 19.49 48.48
C LYS A 14 -58.91 19.24 46.98
N VAL A 15 -59.92 18.47 46.49
CA VAL A 15 -61.00 17.63 47.10
C VAL A 15 -61.52 16.41 46.27
N ARG A 16 -62.37 16.57 45.24
CA ARG A 16 -63.22 15.58 44.50
C ARG A 16 -63.48 16.10 43.06
N SER A 17 -63.82 15.34 42.00
CA SER A 17 -64.04 13.87 41.79
C SER A 17 -64.18 13.51 40.29
N ARG A 18 -63.93 12.22 39.91
CA ARG A 18 -64.50 11.45 38.75
C ARG A 18 -64.44 12.13 37.35
N ARG A 19 -63.73 11.63 36.32
CA ARG A 19 -63.75 10.28 35.71
C ARG A 19 -62.66 10.17 34.61
N GLY A 20 -62.09 8.97 34.39
CA GLY A 20 -61.67 8.51 33.04
C GLY A 20 -60.19 8.65 32.58
N LEU A 21 -59.69 7.54 31.99
CA LEU A 21 -58.59 7.35 31.03
C LEU A 21 -57.12 7.77 31.33
N ALA A 22 -56.28 6.71 31.36
CA ALA A 22 -54.86 6.50 31.00
C ALA A 22 -54.02 7.66 30.38
N LEU A 23 -52.69 7.76 30.63
CA LEU A 23 -51.66 6.87 30.03
C LEU A 23 -50.27 6.87 30.78
N VAL A 24 -49.52 5.74 30.68
CA VAL A 24 -48.03 5.60 30.49
C VAL A 24 -46.97 6.01 31.57
N THR A 25 -46.30 4.98 32.15
CA THR A 25 -44.86 4.84 32.56
C THR A 25 -44.22 5.79 33.63
N ALA A 26 -43.10 5.50 34.32
CA ALA A 26 -41.97 4.58 34.04
C ALA A 26 -41.09 4.14 35.26
N ALA A 27 -40.22 3.13 35.00
CA ALA A 27 -38.84 2.93 35.49
C ALA A 27 -38.47 2.29 36.87
N ALA A 28 -37.36 1.53 36.81
CA ALA A 28 -36.43 1.03 37.85
C ALA A 28 -36.93 0.05 38.96
N VAL A 29 -36.15 -0.91 39.51
CA VAL A 29 -35.20 -1.96 39.03
C VAL A 29 -34.48 -2.54 40.27
N ALA A 30 -34.49 -3.88 40.48
CA ALA A 30 -33.43 -4.72 41.11
C ALA A 30 -33.97 -6.04 41.74
N LEU A 31 -33.72 -7.19 41.09
CA LEU A 31 -33.77 -8.61 41.55
C LEU A 31 -33.39 -9.49 40.31
N VAL A 32 -32.94 -10.77 40.32
CA VAL A 32 -32.71 -11.88 41.28
C VAL A 32 -31.29 -12.44 40.96
N GLY A 33 -30.44 -13.00 41.84
CA GLY A 33 -30.52 -14.32 42.52
C GLY A 33 -30.30 -15.51 41.55
N ALA A 34 -29.34 -16.39 41.83
CA ALA A 34 -28.78 -17.32 40.83
C ALA A 34 -29.43 -18.71 40.79
N GLN A 35 -29.60 -19.26 39.57
CA GLN A 35 -29.65 -20.70 39.29
C GLN A 35 -28.79 -20.99 38.05
N ILE A 36 -27.86 -21.94 38.14
CA ILE A 36 -27.04 -22.36 37.01
C ILE A 36 -27.75 -23.55 36.34
N ALA A 37 -28.52 -23.26 35.29
CA ALA A 37 -28.88 -24.28 34.31
C ALA A 37 -27.66 -24.47 33.39
N ALA A 38 -27.11 -25.68 33.34
CA ALA A 38 -26.07 -26.04 32.38
C ALA A 38 -26.69 -26.15 30.98
N ALA A 39 -26.82 -25.01 30.30
CA ALA A 39 -27.26 -24.97 28.91
C ALA A 39 -26.21 -25.65 28.03
N THR A 40 -26.44 -26.92 27.68
CA THR A 40 -25.70 -27.61 26.63
C THR A 40 -25.92 -26.85 25.34
N ILE A 41 -24.91 -26.08 24.90
CA ILE A 41 -24.92 -25.43 23.60
C ILE A 41 -24.96 -26.55 22.56
N ALA A 42 -26.13 -26.77 21.98
CA ALA A 42 -26.25 -27.62 20.80
C ALA A 42 -25.41 -26.96 19.71
N SER A 43 -24.36 -27.64 19.25
CA SER A 43 -23.59 -27.16 18.11
C SER A 43 -24.55 -27.00 16.93
N ALA A 44 -24.59 -25.81 16.35
CA ALA A 44 -25.17 -25.68 15.02
C ALA A 44 -24.44 -26.64 14.08
N ALA A 45 -25.18 -27.24 13.14
CA ALA A 45 -24.56 -27.97 12.04
C ALA A 45 -23.80 -26.97 11.16
N ASP A 46 -22.63 -27.37 10.65
CA ASP A 46 -21.85 -26.51 9.76
C ASP A 46 -22.69 -26.10 8.53
N PRO A 47 -22.58 -24.84 8.06
CA PRO A 47 -23.42 -24.36 6.96
C PRO A 47 -23.06 -25.02 5.63
N LEU A 48 -24.07 -25.08 4.75
CA LEU A 48 -23.91 -25.53 3.36
C LEU A 48 -23.11 -24.50 2.55
N ILE A 49 -21.95 -24.90 2.04
CA ILE A 49 -20.98 -24.01 1.37
C ILE A 49 -20.81 -24.28 -0.13
N SER A 50 -21.43 -25.32 -0.71
CA SER A 50 -21.43 -25.58 -2.16
C SER A 50 -22.57 -24.96 -2.96
N GLN A 51 -23.65 -24.50 -2.30
CA GLN A 51 -24.86 -24.01 -2.98
C GLN A 51 -24.56 -22.88 -3.98
N GLY A 52 -25.00 -23.04 -5.23
CA GLY A 52 -24.85 -22.04 -6.30
C GLY A 52 -23.41 -21.74 -6.71
N LYS A 53 -22.43 -22.55 -6.29
CA LYS A 53 -21.00 -22.32 -6.60
C LYS A 53 -20.65 -22.70 -8.06
N PRO A 54 -19.54 -22.17 -8.62
CA PRO A 54 -19.02 -22.64 -9.89
C PRO A 54 -18.66 -24.13 -9.85
N VAL A 55 -19.09 -24.88 -10.86
CA VAL A 55 -18.81 -26.32 -11.00
C VAL A 55 -18.21 -26.61 -12.36
N LEU A 56 -17.29 -27.58 -12.41
CA LEU A 56 -16.72 -28.14 -13.63
C LEU A 56 -16.80 -29.68 -13.56
N ALA A 57 -17.04 -30.35 -14.68
CA ALA A 57 -17.02 -31.82 -14.76
C ALA A 57 -16.06 -32.31 -15.85
N SER A 58 -15.72 -33.60 -15.81
CA SER A 58 -14.98 -34.27 -16.89
C SER A 58 -15.79 -34.42 -18.18
N SER A 59 -17.12 -34.46 -18.07
CA SER A 59 -18.06 -34.50 -19.19
C SER A 59 -19.48 -34.13 -18.73
N GLU A 60 -20.37 -33.90 -19.68
CA GLU A 60 -21.80 -33.67 -19.45
C GLU A 60 -22.60 -34.52 -20.44
N GLY A 61 -23.63 -35.24 -19.97
CA GLY A 61 -24.44 -36.16 -20.77
C GLY A 61 -25.46 -35.49 -21.71
N GLY A 62 -25.36 -34.17 -21.91
CA GLY A 62 -26.28 -33.36 -22.71
C GLY A 62 -26.65 -32.05 -22.01
N THR A 63 -27.29 -31.13 -22.73
CA THR A 63 -27.62 -29.76 -22.26
C THR A 63 -28.58 -29.71 -21.07
N ALA A 64 -29.33 -30.78 -20.82
CA ALA A 64 -30.19 -30.93 -19.64
C ALA A 64 -29.44 -31.43 -18.38
N TYR A 65 -28.19 -31.90 -18.52
CA TYR A 65 -27.45 -32.65 -17.49
C TYR A 65 -26.13 -31.99 -17.10
N VAL A 66 -26.09 -30.66 -17.14
CA VAL A 66 -24.90 -29.83 -16.94
C VAL A 66 -24.42 -29.77 -15.48
N ALA A 67 -23.13 -29.55 -15.26
CA ALA A 67 -22.45 -29.65 -13.96
C ALA A 67 -23.03 -28.72 -12.86
N LYS A 68 -23.52 -27.54 -13.25
CA LYS A 68 -24.16 -26.59 -12.32
C LYS A 68 -25.42 -27.14 -11.64
N ASN A 69 -26.08 -28.14 -12.25
CA ASN A 69 -27.32 -28.70 -11.74
C ASN A 69 -27.12 -29.49 -10.43
N ALA A 70 -25.88 -29.95 -10.14
CA ALA A 70 -25.57 -30.66 -8.90
C ALA A 70 -25.33 -29.73 -7.69
N VAL A 71 -25.58 -28.42 -7.82
CA VAL A 71 -25.52 -27.43 -6.72
C VAL A 71 -26.61 -26.37 -6.84
N ASP A 72 -27.69 -26.64 -7.58
CA ASP A 72 -28.77 -25.67 -7.83
C ASP A 72 -29.85 -25.68 -6.72
N GLY A 73 -29.84 -26.69 -5.85
CA GLY A 73 -30.74 -26.84 -4.70
C GLY A 73 -32.00 -27.65 -5.01
N SER A 74 -32.12 -28.22 -6.22
CA SER A 74 -33.29 -28.96 -6.67
C SER A 74 -32.96 -30.42 -6.98
N THR A 75 -33.57 -31.34 -6.23
CA THR A 75 -33.52 -32.78 -6.54
C THR A 75 -34.36 -33.19 -7.75
N THR A 76 -34.90 -32.23 -8.50
CA THR A 76 -35.60 -32.45 -9.80
C THR A 76 -34.68 -32.21 -10.99
N THR A 77 -33.53 -31.58 -10.75
CA THR A 77 -32.42 -31.35 -11.68
C THR A 77 -31.25 -32.27 -11.31
N ARG A 78 -30.30 -32.46 -12.24
CA ARG A 78 -29.08 -33.26 -12.00
C ARG A 78 -27.97 -32.96 -13.00
N TRP A 79 -26.72 -33.13 -12.58
CA TRP A 79 -25.62 -33.38 -13.51
C TRP A 79 -25.62 -34.85 -13.93
N ALA A 80 -25.17 -35.16 -15.14
CA ALA A 80 -24.73 -36.51 -15.50
C ALA A 80 -23.47 -36.47 -16.38
N SER A 81 -22.56 -37.42 -16.20
CA SER A 81 -21.46 -37.66 -17.14
C SER A 81 -21.98 -38.26 -18.45
N VAL A 82 -21.11 -38.35 -19.47
CA VAL A 82 -21.35 -39.29 -20.58
C VAL A 82 -21.43 -40.73 -20.03
N SER A 83 -22.25 -41.56 -20.68
CA SER A 83 -22.42 -42.96 -20.31
C SER A 83 -21.22 -43.83 -20.68
N HIS A 84 -21.05 -44.92 -19.93
CA HIS A 84 -20.09 -46.02 -20.17
C HIS A 84 -18.60 -45.69 -19.98
N VAL A 85 -18.20 -44.41 -19.82
CA VAL A 85 -16.80 -44.00 -19.60
C VAL A 85 -16.46 -43.95 -18.11
N ASP A 86 -15.36 -44.60 -17.72
CA ASP A 86 -14.70 -44.50 -16.40
C ASP A 86 -13.22 -44.09 -16.57
N PRO A 87 -12.62 -43.34 -15.63
CA PRO A 87 -13.25 -42.63 -14.52
C PRO A 87 -13.95 -41.35 -14.98
N GLN A 88 -14.78 -40.75 -14.13
CA GLN A 88 -15.39 -39.42 -14.34
C GLN A 88 -15.36 -38.60 -13.05
N TRP A 89 -15.48 -37.29 -13.15
CA TRP A 89 -15.47 -36.41 -11.98
C TRP A 89 -16.32 -35.14 -12.15
N ILE A 90 -16.74 -34.61 -11.02
CA ILE A 90 -17.36 -33.28 -10.88
C ILE A 90 -16.70 -32.54 -9.71
N ARG A 91 -16.35 -31.27 -9.93
CA ARG A 91 -15.52 -30.43 -9.05
C ARG A 91 -16.21 -29.08 -8.81
N ILE A 92 -16.50 -28.78 -7.55
CA ILE A 92 -17.00 -27.49 -7.08
C ILE A 92 -15.83 -26.58 -6.72
N ASP A 93 -15.92 -25.29 -7.04
CA ASP A 93 -15.05 -24.22 -6.50
C ASP A 93 -15.80 -23.46 -5.38
N LEU A 94 -15.38 -23.64 -4.13
CA LEU A 94 -15.99 -22.97 -2.99
C LEU A 94 -15.71 -21.44 -2.96
N GLY A 95 -14.78 -20.96 -3.80
CA GLY A 95 -14.35 -19.57 -3.94
C GLY A 95 -13.17 -19.19 -3.04
N ALA A 96 -13.03 -19.85 -1.90
CA ALA A 96 -11.92 -19.71 -0.96
C ALA A 96 -11.55 -21.08 -0.37
N LYS A 97 -10.36 -21.20 0.24
CA LYS A 97 -9.99 -22.40 0.99
C LYS A 97 -10.78 -22.42 2.31
N LEU A 98 -11.60 -23.45 2.50
CA LEU A 98 -12.47 -23.62 3.67
C LEU A 98 -12.12 -24.92 4.41
N ASN A 99 -12.52 -24.98 5.69
CA ASN A 99 -12.68 -26.23 6.42
C ASN A 99 -13.88 -26.98 5.84
N ILE A 100 -13.74 -28.29 5.61
CA ILE A 100 -14.78 -29.17 5.06
C ILE A 100 -15.02 -30.29 6.07
N SER A 101 -16.25 -30.40 6.58
CA SER A 101 -16.65 -31.31 7.66
C SER A 101 -17.59 -32.43 7.21
N LYS A 102 -18.44 -32.17 6.21
CA LYS A 102 -19.35 -33.15 5.60
C LYS A 102 -19.42 -32.95 4.09
N VAL A 103 -19.48 -34.05 3.35
CA VAL A 103 -20.03 -34.09 1.99
C VAL A 103 -21.28 -34.95 2.00
N GLU A 104 -22.32 -34.53 1.27
CA GLU A 104 -23.56 -35.26 1.08
C GLU A 104 -23.80 -35.37 -0.42
N LEU A 105 -23.78 -36.60 -0.93
CA LEU A 105 -24.02 -36.90 -2.34
C LEU A 105 -25.44 -37.42 -2.50
N VAL A 106 -26.29 -36.69 -3.22
CA VAL A 106 -27.62 -37.16 -3.64
C VAL A 106 -27.48 -37.71 -5.05
N TRP A 107 -27.22 -39.00 -5.15
CA TRP A 107 -27.14 -39.73 -6.41
C TRP A 107 -28.50 -39.90 -7.08
N ASP A 108 -28.49 -39.84 -8.41
CA ASP A 108 -29.58 -40.34 -9.23
C ASP A 108 -29.54 -41.89 -9.34
N LEU A 109 -30.35 -42.48 -10.22
CA LEU A 109 -30.29 -43.89 -10.60
C LEU A 109 -28.92 -44.30 -11.19
N SER A 110 -28.10 -43.34 -11.64
CA SER A 110 -26.74 -43.55 -12.13
C SER A 110 -25.69 -43.17 -11.06
N CYS A 111 -25.48 -44.06 -10.08
CA CYS A 111 -24.56 -43.86 -8.96
C CYS A 111 -23.12 -44.39 -9.20
N ALA A 112 -22.17 -44.00 -8.33
CA ALA A 112 -20.89 -44.69 -8.20
C ALA A 112 -20.95 -45.86 -7.20
N LYS A 113 -20.27 -46.95 -7.51
CA LYS A 113 -19.94 -48.03 -6.56
C LYS A 113 -18.55 -47.85 -5.97
N ALA A 114 -17.58 -47.39 -6.77
CA ALA A 114 -16.29 -46.93 -6.26
C ALA A 114 -16.06 -45.47 -6.64
N TYR A 115 -15.71 -44.66 -5.66
CA TYR A 115 -15.41 -43.24 -5.84
C TYR A 115 -14.50 -42.71 -4.73
N GLN A 116 -14.00 -41.50 -4.94
CA GLN A 116 -13.24 -40.73 -3.97
C GLN A 116 -13.85 -39.33 -3.81
N ILE A 117 -13.85 -38.81 -2.59
CA ILE A 117 -13.91 -37.37 -2.35
C ILE A 117 -12.48 -36.87 -2.25
N GLN A 118 -12.13 -35.92 -3.13
CA GLN A 118 -10.81 -35.33 -3.20
C GLN A 118 -10.91 -33.82 -2.95
N VAL A 119 -9.90 -33.27 -2.28
CA VAL A 119 -9.78 -31.83 -2.03
C VAL A 119 -8.54 -31.26 -2.72
N SER A 120 -8.56 -29.97 -3.02
CA SER A 120 -7.44 -29.25 -3.63
C SER A 120 -7.46 -27.77 -3.24
N SER A 121 -6.28 -27.16 -3.18
CA SER A 121 -6.13 -25.70 -2.96
C SER A 121 -5.88 -24.92 -4.27
N ASP A 122 -5.27 -25.56 -5.28
CA ASP A 122 -4.90 -24.97 -6.58
C ASP A 122 -5.91 -25.28 -7.71
N GLY A 123 -6.71 -26.34 -7.55
CA GLY A 123 -7.66 -26.84 -8.54
C GLY A 123 -7.06 -27.85 -9.52
N THR A 124 -5.78 -28.18 -9.38
CA THR A 124 -4.97 -29.05 -10.25
C THR A 124 -4.40 -30.24 -9.51
N THR A 125 -3.82 -30.04 -8.34
CA THR A 125 -3.26 -31.08 -7.47
C THR A 125 -4.32 -31.49 -6.45
N PHE A 126 -4.70 -32.77 -6.45
CA PHE A 126 -5.76 -33.31 -5.58
C PHE A 126 -5.21 -34.31 -4.57
N SER A 127 -5.67 -34.19 -3.32
CA SER A 127 -5.48 -35.19 -2.27
C SER A 127 -6.80 -35.86 -1.93
N THR A 128 -6.76 -37.17 -1.66
CA THR A 128 -7.94 -37.96 -1.32
C THR A 128 -8.31 -37.76 0.15
N ALA A 129 -9.51 -37.24 0.41
CA ALA A 129 -10.04 -37.01 1.74
C ALA A 129 -10.99 -38.13 2.21
N PHE A 130 -11.59 -38.87 1.27
CA PHE A 130 -12.37 -40.09 1.50
C PHE A 130 -12.35 -40.97 0.25
N SER A 131 -12.46 -42.29 0.42
CA SER A 131 -12.63 -43.25 -0.67
C SER A 131 -13.52 -44.42 -0.25
N THR A 132 -14.25 -44.99 -1.21
CA THR A 132 -15.04 -46.21 -1.04
C THR A 132 -15.01 -47.07 -2.31
N THR A 133 -15.23 -48.37 -2.14
CA THR A 133 -15.45 -49.36 -3.21
C THR A 133 -16.82 -50.06 -3.11
N THR A 134 -17.65 -49.61 -2.15
CA THR A 134 -18.97 -50.18 -1.82
C THR A 134 -20.02 -49.08 -1.64
N GLY A 135 -19.95 -48.01 -2.45
CA GLY A 135 -20.98 -46.97 -2.55
C GLY A 135 -22.35 -47.59 -2.88
N ALA A 136 -23.40 -47.01 -2.29
CA ALA A 136 -24.75 -47.57 -2.28
C ALA A 136 -25.70 -46.86 -3.26
N GLY A 137 -25.40 -45.62 -3.64
CA GLY A 137 -26.35 -44.74 -4.30
C GLY A 137 -27.39 -44.15 -3.34
N GLY A 138 -28.37 -43.43 -3.87
CA GLY A 138 -29.29 -42.64 -3.06
C GLY A 138 -28.59 -41.44 -2.41
N THR A 139 -28.92 -41.11 -1.17
CA THR A 139 -28.22 -40.07 -0.40
C THR A 139 -27.11 -40.68 0.46
N GLU A 140 -25.85 -40.34 0.18
CA GLU A 140 -24.69 -40.78 0.95
C GLU A 140 -24.08 -39.64 1.77
N ASP A 141 -24.14 -39.78 3.10
CA ASP A 141 -23.57 -38.84 4.09
C ASP A 141 -22.13 -39.23 4.44
N ILE A 142 -21.17 -38.39 4.05
CA ILE A 142 -19.74 -38.65 4.12
C ILE A 142 -19.10 -37.64 5.08
N THR A 143 -18.64 -38.11 6.25
CA THR A 143 -17.82 -37.28 7.15
C THR A 143 -16.45 -37.03 6.50
N VAL A 144 -16.07 -35.76 6.38
CA VAL A 144 -14.79 -35.33 5.81
C VAL A 144 -14.05 -34.51 6.87
N LYS A 145 -12.72 -34.60 6.93
CA LYS A 145 -11.90 -33.73 7.79
C LYS A 145 -10.72 -33.19 6.98
N ALA A 146 -11.00 -32.17 6.19
CA ALA A 146 -10.05 -31.65 5.21
C ALA A 146 -10.15 -30.13 5.05
N THR A 147 -9.12 -29.52 4.44
CA THR A 147 -9.17 -28.12 3.99
C THR A 147 -8.95 -28.05 2.49
N GLY A 148 -9.73 -27.23 1.79
CA GLY A 148 -9.63 -27.11 0.34
C GLY A 148 -10.46 -25.94 -0.18
N ARG A 149 -10.09 -25.44 -1.36
CA ARG A 149 -10.93 -24.53 -2.16
C ARG A 149 -11.80 -25.32 -3.14
N TYR A 150 -11.25 -26.39 -3.70
CA TYR A 150 -11.93 -27.26 -4.64
C TYR A 150 -12.25 -28.59 -3.98
N VAL A 151 -13.48 -29.07 -4.18
CA VAL A 151 -13.93 -30.39 -3.72
C VAL A 151 -14.45 -31.16 -4.93
N ARG A 152 -13.97 -32.39 -5.10
CA ARG A 152 -14.21 -33.22 -6.29
C ARG A 152 -14.70 -34.60 -5.90
N MET A 153 -15.84 -35.01 -6.45
CA MET A 153 -16.21 -36.42 -6.54
C MET A 153 -15.49 -36.99 -7.75
N PHE A 154 -14.71 -38.05 -7.56
CA PHE A 154 -13.96 -38.77 -8.59
C PHE A 154 -14.41 -40.24 -8.61
N GLY A 155 -15.32 -40.57 -9.53
CA GLY A 155 -15.89 -41.91 -9.69
C GLY A 155 -14.98 -42.80 -10.53
N THR A 156 -14.73 -44.01 -10.04
CA THR A 156 -13.82 -44.99 -10.68
C THR A 156 -14.49 -46.30 -11.05
N VAL A 157 -15.63 -46.64 -10.45
CA VAL A 157 -16.50 -47.75 -10.87
C VAL A 157 -17.96 -47.35 -10.66
N ARG A 158 -18.79 -47.48 -11.70
CA ARG A 158 -20.24 -47.20 -11.64
C ARG A 158 -21.02 -48.26 -10.87
N CYS A 159 -22.19 -47.91 -10.36
CA CYS A 159 -23.11 -48.87 -9.73
C CYS A 159 -23.99 -49.62 -10.73
N ARG A 160 -24.13 -49.10 -11.96
CA ARG A 160 -24.91 -49.63 -13.09
C ARG A 160 -24.21 -49.32 -14.40
N ASP A 161 -24.61 -50.00 -15.48
CA ASP A 161 -24.07 -49.71 -16.82
C ASP A 161 -24.76 -48.47 -17.42
N SER A 162 -24.21 -47.31 -17.07
CA SER A 162 -24.77 -45.98 -17.32
C SER A 162 -23.65 -44.93 -17.29
N GLY A 163 -23.94 -43.66 -16.97
CA GLY A 163 -22.94 -42.69 -16.51
C GLY A 163 -22.85 -42.64 -14.97
N TYR A 164 -22.30 -41.54 -14.45
CA TYR A 164 -22.50 -41.06 -13.08
C TYR A 164 -23.46 -39.87 -13.13
N SER A 165 -24.32 -39.70 -12.12
CA SER A 165 -25.27 -38.58 -12.06
C SER A 165 -25.60 -38.22 -10.61
N LEU A 166 -25.50 -36.93 -10.31
CA LEU A 166 -25.77 -36.35 -9.00
C LEU A 166 -26.87 -35.31 -9.18
N GLN A 167 -27.95 -35.48 -8.41
CA GLN A 167 -29.00 -34.48 -8.24
C GLN A 167 -28.45 -33.32 -7.39
N GLU A 168 -27.72 -33.63 -6.32
CA GLU A 168 -27.06 -32.64 -5.46
C GLU A 168 -25.70 -33.14 -4.96
N PHE A 169 -24.73 -32.24 -4.86
CA PHE A 169 -23.39 -32.44 -4.30
C PHE A 169 -23.17 -31.35 -3.24
N LYS A 170 -23.65 -31.65 -2.03
CA LYS A 170 -23.61 -30.73 -0.90
C LYS A 170 -22.28 -30.86 -0.16
N VAL A 171 -21.64 -29.73 0.10
CA VAL A 171 -20.43 -29.63 0.90
C VAL A 171 -20.73 -28.72 2.07
N TYR A 172 -20.48 -29.17 3.30
CA TYR A 172 -20.68 -28.40 4.52
C TYR A 172 -19.34 -28.11 5.19
N GLY A 173 -19.26 -26.98 5.88
CA GLY A 173 -18.05 -26.52 6.55
C GLY A 173 -18.06 -25.01 6.76
N GLY A 174 -16.88 -24.42 6.91
CA GLY A 174 -16.75 -22.99 7.25
C GLY A 174 -15.37 -22.41 7.02
N PRO A 175 -15.13 -21.15 7.40
CA PRO A 175 -13.81 -20.52 7.31
C PRO A 175 -12.74 -21.37 8.00
N VAL A 176 -11.51 -21.34 7.47
CA VAL A 176 -10.34 -21.84 8.21
C VAL A 176 -10.11 -20.90 9.39
N THR A 177 -10.31 -21.41 10.61
CA THR A 177 -10.29 -20.61 11.84
C THR A 177 -8.86 -20.29 12.26
N SER A 178 -8.51 -19.00 12.14
CA SER A 178 -7.23 -18.37 12.49
C SER A 178 -5.99 -18.82 11.70
N PRO A 179 -4.98 -17.95 11.56
CA PRO A 179 -3.65 -18.37 11.11
C PRO A 179 -3.04 -19.38 12.08
N SER A 180 -2.31 -20.37 11.58
CA SER A 180 -1.68 -21.40 12.43
C SER A 180 -0.22 -21.05 12.71
N PRO A 181 0.16 -20.72 13.96
CA PRO A 181 1.51 -20.31 14.30
C PRO A 181 2.40 -21.50 14.69
N SER A 182 3.71 -21.33 14.57
CA SER A 182 4.73 -22.35 14.84
C SER A 182 6.06 -21.68 15.18
N HIS A 183 6.95 -22.35 15.93
CA HIS A 183 8.15 -21.71 16.49
C HIS A 183 9.37 -22.65 16.60
N SER A 184 10.55 -22.06 16.78
CA SER A 184 11.72 -22.74 17.39
C SER A 184 11.41 -23.18 18.84
N PRO A 185 12.23 -24.06 19.48
CA PRO A 185 11.91 -24.60 20.80
C PRO A 185 11.60 -23.55 21.89
N SER A 186 10.74 -23.91 22.86
CA SER A 186 10.23 -23.02 23.90
C SER A 186 10.07 -23.76 25.24
N PRO A 187 10.39 -23.15 26.40
CA PRO A 187 10.39 -23.81 27.71
C PRO A 187 9.00 -23.86 28.39
N SER A 188 8.01 -24.48 27.73
CA SER A 188 6.65 -24.75 28.26
C SER A 188 5.80 -23.49 28.57
N PRO A 189 4.48 -23.66 28.78
CA PRO A 189 3.45 -23.81 27.76
C PRO A 189 3.18 -22.51 26.95
N SER A 190 4.18 -21.65 26.78
CA SER A 190 4.16 -20.40 25.99
C SER A 190 4.08 -20.66 24.48
N ALA A 191 3.02 -21.34 24.06
CA ALA A 191 2.83 -21.85 22.71
C ALA A 191 2.78 -20.73 21.66
N ALA A 192 3.07 -21.08 20.40
CA ALA A 192 3.02 -20.13 19.28
C ALA A 192 1.65 -19.43 19.13
N GLY A 193 0.57 -20.07 19.61
CA GLY A 193 -0.78 -19.51 19.68
C GLY A 193 -0.87 -18.17 20.42
N ASN A 194 -0.09 -18.03 21.49
CA ASN A 194 -0.06 -16.85 22.37
C ASN A 194 0.44 -15.56 21.70
N ALA A 195 0.84 -15.62 20.42
CA ALA A 195 1.28 -14.47 19.64
C ALA A 195 0.33 -14.12 18.48
N VAL A 196 -0.84 -14.77 18.41
CA VAL A 196 -1.89 -14.50 17.40
C VAL A 196 -3.30 -14.68 18.00
N ASP A 197 -3.42 -14.64 19.33
CA ASP A 197 -4.67 -14.88 20.06
C ASP A 197 -5.50 -13.59 20.28
N GLY A 198 -4.95 -12.41 19.96
CA GLY A 198 -5.62 -11.13 20.16
C GLY A 198 -5.41 -10.50 21.53
N SER A 199 -4.71 -11.17 22.45
CA SER A 199 -4.57 -10.78 23.86
C SER A 199 -3.22 -10.15 24.16
N THR A 200 -3.24 -9.03 24.88
CA THR A 200 -2.02 -8.38 25.41
C THR A 200 -1.55 -8.95 26.75
N ALA A 201 -2.24 -9.96 27.30
CA ALA A 201 -1.90 -10.64 28.54
C ALA A 201 -1.08 -11.93 28.33
N THR A 202 -0.90 -12.34 27.08
CA THR A 202 -0.22 -13.56 26.63
C THR A 202 1.01 -13.22 25.78
N SER A 203 1.93 -14.17 25.63
CA SER A 203 3.01 -14.07 24.63
C SER A 203 3.57 -15.45 24.29
N TRP A 204 4.15 -15.57 23.10
CA TRP A 204 5.15 -16.60 22.80
C TRP A 204 6.51 -16.19 23.38
N THR A 205 7.28 -17.16 23.88
CA THR A 205 8.67 -16.95 24.30
C THR A 205 9.62 -18.02 23.76
N SER A 206 10.82 -17.63 23.33
CA SER A 206 11.87 -18.57 22.89
C SER A 206 12.68 -19.13 24.08
N VAL A 207 13.60 -20.07 23.79
CA VAL A 207 14.69 -20.40 24.73
C VAL A 207 15.50 -19.14 25.08
N SER A 208 15.89 -18.99 26.34
CA SER A 208 16.80 -17.94 26.80
C SER A 208 18.24 -18.19 26.35
N GLY A 209 19.01 -17.15 26.06
CA GLY A 209 20.43 -17.28 25.73
C GLY A 209 20.76 -17.77 24.30
N VAL A 210 19.85 -18.49 23.63
CA VAL A 210 20.06 -19.08 22.30
C VAL A 210 19.66 -18.12 21.16
N ASP A 211 20.58 -17.86 20.24
CA ASP A 211 20.34 -17.17 18.95
C ASP A 211 20.83 -18.05 17.79
N PRO A 212 20.20 -17.97 16.59
CA PRO A 212 18.94 -17.29 16.28
C PRO A 212 17.72 -18.08 16.78
N GLN A 213 16.54 -17.46 16.79
CA GLN A 213 15.24 -18.08 17.09
C GLN A 213 14.15 -17.55 16.15
N TRP A 214 13.01 -18.23 16.04
CA TRP A 214 11.96 -17.80 15.11
C TRP A 214 10.54 -18.16 15.55
N LEU A 215 9.61 -17.32 15.08
CA LEU A 215 8.16 -17.50 15.17
C LEU A 215 7.57 -17.29 13.76
N ARG A 216 6.75 -18.24 13.29
CA ARG A 216 6.19 -18.28 11.94
C ARG A 216 4.68 -18.47 11.98
N VAL A 217 3.96 -17.64 11.25
CA VAL A 217 2.52 -17.70 11.04
C VAL A 217 2.23 -18.30 9.66
N ASP A 218 1.39 -19.34 9.57
CA ASP A 218 0.77 -19.81 8.32
C ASP A 218 -0.57 -19.12 8.11
N LEU A 219 -0.69 -18.33 7.04
CA LEU A 219 -1.92 -17.61 6.66
C LEU A 219 -2.94 -18.52 5.96
N GLY A 220 -2.63 -19.81 5.77
CA GLY A 220 -3.50 -20.83 5.17
C GLY A 220 -3.57 -20.80 3.65
N ALA A 221 -3.33 -19.64 3.03
CA ALA A 221 -3.22 -19.38 1.60
C ALA A 221 -2.14 -18.29 1.35
N GLY A 222 -1.78 -18.01 0.10
CA GLY A 222 -0.90 -16.88 -0.23
C GLY A 222 -1.61 -15.53 -0.09
N TYR A 223 -0.93 -14.53 0.46
CA TYR A 223 -1.39 -13.14 0.59
C TYR A 223 -0.37 -12.17 0.00
N GLN A 224 -0.84 -11.07 -0.57
CA GLN A 224 -0.05 -9.84 -0.71
C GLN A 224 -0.05 -9.16 0.66
N VAL A 225 1.04 -9.34 1.40
CA VAL A 225 1.25 -8.80 2.75
C VAL A 225 1.67 -7.34 2.64
N SER A 226 0.82 -6.44 3.14
CA SER A 226 1.01 -4.99 3.13
C SER A 226 1.57 -4.43 4.44
N LYS A 227 1.39 -5.15 5.56
CA LYS A 227 1.93 -4.75 6.87
C LYS A 227 2.08 -5.95 7.80
N VAL A 228 3.11 -5.91 8.64
CA VAL A 228 3.20 -6.68 9.89
C VAL A 228 3.16 -5.72 11.07
N THR A 229 2.41 -6.04 12.12
CA THR A 229 2.57 -5.39 13.43
C THR A 229 3.09 -6.42 14.42
N LEU A 230 4.32 -6.21 14.91
CA LEU A 230 4.89 -6.97 16.02
C LEU A 230 4.67 -6.20 17.32
N VAL A 231 4.17 -6.87 18.35
CA VAL A 231 4.18 -6.40 19.73
C VAL A 231 5.15 -7.27 20.50
N TRP A 232 6.29 -6.71 20.89
CA TRP A 232 7.26 -7.39 21.73
C TRP A 232 6.84 -7.36 23.19
N GLY A 233 7.12 -8.46 23.91
CA GLY A 233 7.17 -8.44 25.37
C GLY A 233 8.49 -7.84 25.88
N ALA A 234 8.73 -7.96 27.19
CA ALA A 234 9.93 -7.39 27.84
C ALA A 234 11.28 -7.95 27.32
N ALA A 235 11.27 -9.05 26.56
CA ALA A 235 12.44 -9.67 25.97
C ALA A 235 12.42 -9.49 24.44
N CYS A 236 12.76 -8.29 23.96
CA CYS A 236 12.71 -7.96 22.54
C CYS A 236 13.88 -8.50 21.71
N ALA A 237 13.75 -8.45 20.38
CA ALA A 237 14.89 -8.51 19.46
C ALA A 237 15.56 -7.14 19.33
N LYS A 238 16.91 -7.15 19.30
CA LYS A 238 17.73 -6.02 18.85
C LYS A 238 18.00 -6.10 17.34
N ALA A 239 18.27 -7.32 16.84
CA ALA A 239 18.37 -7.60 15.42
C ALA A 239 17.40 -8.73 15.05
N TYR A 240 16.63 -8.53 13.98
CA TYR A 240 15.73 -9.54 13.44
C TYR A 240 15.41 -9.26 11.96
N GLN A 241 14.85 -10.27 11.31
CA GLN A 241 14.31 -10.23 9.96
C GLN A 241 12.80 -10.53 10.00
N ILE A 242 12.02 -9.90 9.11
CA ILE A 242 10.75 -10.50 8.66
C ILE A 242 11.02 -11.19 7.33
N GLN A 243 10.52 -12.40 7.20
CA GLN A 243 10.66 -13.25 6.04
C GLN A 243 9.29 -13.73 5.55
N VAL A 244 9.17 -13.94 4.23
CA VAL A 244 8.01 -14.61 3.62
C VAL A 244 8.42 -15.92 2.96
N SER A 245 7.44 -16.80 2.77
CA SER A 245 7.60 -18.09 2.11
C SER A 245 6.27 -18.58 1.54
N ASP A 246 6.30 -19.31 0.42
CA ASP A 246 5.13 -19.99 -0.15
C ASP A 246 5.00 -21.44 0.33
N ASP A 247 6.12 -22.12 0.60
CA ASP A 247 6.20 -23.54 0.97
C ASP A 247 6.27 -23.77 2.49
N GLY A 248 6.75 -22.77 3.24
CA GLY A 248 6.98 -22.80 4.69
C GLY A 248 8.39 -23.24 5.07
N GLN A 249 9.27 -23.47 4.08
CA GLN A 249 10.60 -24.06 4.20
C GLN A 249 11.67 -23.10 3.68
N THR A 250 11.45 -22.54 2.48
CA THR A 250 12.32 -21.61 1.77
C THR A 250 11.87 -20.19 2.09
N PHE A 251 12.72 -19.36 2.71
CA PHE A 251 12.36 -18.04 3.23
C PHE A 251 13.17 -16.91 2.58
N THR A 252 12.48 -15.91 2.05
CA THR A 252 13.08 -14.67 1.53
C THR A 252 12.94 -13.55 2.55
N ASN A 253 14.03 -12.82 2.83
CA ASN A 253 14.01 -11.63 3.68
C ASN A 253 13.21 -10.51 3.01
N VAL A 254 12.24 -9.93 3.72
CA VAL A 254 11.43 -8.77 3.28
C VAL A 254 11.56 -7.57 4.22
N PHE A 255 12.18 -7.77 5.38
CA PHE A 255 12.56 -6.72 6.32
C PHE A 255 13.81 -7.16 7.08
N LEU A 256 14.67 -6.20 7.45
CA LEU A 256 15.84 -6.40 8.31
C LEU A 256 15.98 -5.19 9.24
N THR A 257 16.33 -5.45 10.50
CA THR A 257 16.80 -4.43 11.44
C THR A 257 17.92 -4.98 12.32
N THR A 258 18.79 -4.10 12.80
CA THR A 258 19.95 -4.41 13.67
C THR A 258 20.03 -3.53 14.93
N SER A 259 19.06 -2.62 15.10
CA SER A 259 19.01 -1.62 16.17
C SER A 259 17.60 -1.44 16.76
N ALA A 260 16.75 -2.46 16.69
CA ALA A 260 15.41 -2.45 17.27
C ALA A 260 15.44 -2.35 18.81
N SER A 261 14.42 -1.71 19.37
CA SER A 261 14.26 -1.42 20.81
C SER A 261 13.07 -2.13 21.45
N GLY A 262 12.30 -2.91 20.70
CA GLY A 262 11.08 -3.57 21.18
C GLY A 262 9.83 -2.68 21.12
N GLY A 263 8.84 -2.96 21.97
CA GLY A 263 7.54 -2.28 21.97
C GLY A 263 6.61 -2.75 20.84
N THR A 264 5.75 -1.85 20.34
CA THR A 264 4.87 -2.13 19.19
C THR A 264 5.46 -1.54 17.91
N GLU A 265 5.96 -2.40 17.03
CA GLU A 265 6.52 -2.04 15.74
C GLU A 265 5.50 -2.27 14.63
N ASN A 266 5.15 -1.21 13.90
CA ASN A 266 4.36 -1.29 12.67
C ASN A 266 5.32 -1.30 11.47
N LEU A 267 5.39 -2.44 10.79
CA LEU A 267 6.31 -2.73 9.70
C LEU A 267 5.51 -2.76 8.38
N PRO A 268 5.46 -1.67 7.60
CA PRO A 268 4.90 -1.74 6.25
C PRO A 268 5.75 -2.66 5.37
N LEU A 269 5.10 -3.46 4.52
CA LEU A 269 5.74 -4.46 3.66
C LEU A 269 5.12 -4.42 2.25
N GLN A 270 5.85 -4.92 1.27
CA GLN A 270 5.29 -5.33 -0.02
C GLN A 270 5.86 -6.70 -0.36
N ALA A 271 5.12 -7.76 -0.03
CA ALA A 271 5.60 -9.12 -0.21
C ALA A 271 4.44 -10.11 -0.43
N THR A 272 4.58 -10.99 -1.42
CA THR A 272 3.71 -12.17 -1.52
C THR A 272 4.26 -13.31 -0.66
N GLY A 273 3.38 -14.00 0.07
CA GLY A 273 3.70 -15.28 0.70
C GLY A 273 2.53 -15.90 1.44
N ARG A 274 2.63 -17.19 1.74
CA ARG A 274 1.68 -17.91 2.61
C ARG A 274 2.11 -17.92 4.07
N TYR A 275 3.41 -18.01 4.32
CA TYR A 275 3.97 -18.03 5.66
C TYR A 275 4.78 -16.75 5.90
N VAL A 276 4.60 -16.14 7.06
CA VAL A 276 5.38 -14.96 7.48
C VAL A 276 6.12 -15.31 8.76
N ARG A 277 7.43 -15.06 8.80
CA ARG A 277 8.32 -15.46 9.90
C ARG A 277 9.08 -14.27 10.46
N MET A 278 8.98 -14.05 11.77
CA MET A 278 9.97 -13.28 12.53
C MET A 278 11.15 -14.20 12.80
N PHE A 279 12.35 -13.77 12.41
CA PHE A 279 13.60 -14.50 12.60
C PHE A 279 14.58 -13.60 13.36
N GLY A 280 14.68 -13.82 14.67
CA GLY A 280 15.53 -13.05 15.58
C GLY A 280 16.97 -13.52 15.52
N THR A 281 17.90 -12.58 15.32
CA THR A 281 19.34 -12.84 15.16
C THR A 281 20.20 -12.22 16.26
N GLN A 282 19.69 -11.22 16.98
CA GLN A 282 20.28 -10.71 18.23
C GLN A 282 19.18 -10.25 19.18
N ARG A 283 19.25 -10.64 20.45
CA ARG A 283 18.29 -10.24 21.50
C ARG A 283 18.64 -8.89 22.13
N CYS A 284 17.64 -8.26 22.74
CA CYS A 284 17.80 -7.07 23.58
C CYS A 284 18.53 -7.36 24.90
N SER A 285 18.53 -8.62 25.37
CA SER A 285 19.15 -9.01 26.65
C SER A 285 19.56 -10.49 26.68
N THR A 286 19.95 -10.99 27.87
CA THR A 286 20.24 -12.42 28.12
C THR A 286 18.98 -13.30 28.17
N ALA A 287 17.80 -12.70 28.33
CA ALA A 287 16.51 -13.38 28.15
C ALA A 287 16.34 -13.87 26.69
N GLY A 288 15.28 -14.63 26.41
CA GLY A 288 14.92 -15.06 25.05
C GLY A 288 14.34 -13.92 24.18
N TYR A 289 13.62 -14.29 23.13
CA TYR A 289 12.66 -13.41 22.45
C TYR A 289 11.27 -13.61 23.07
N SER A 290 10.46 -12.57 23.11
CA SER A 290 9.07 -12.59 23.57
C SER A 290 8.20 -11.76 22.63
N VAL A 291 7.20 -12.38 22.02
CA VAL A 291 6.25 -11.73 21.11
C VAL A 291 4.85 -11.89 21.70
N VAL A 292 4.25 -10.77 22.09
CA VAL A 292 2.87 -10.67 22.59
C VAL A 292 1.90 -10.86 21.44
N GLU A 293 2.10 -10.20 20.30
CA GLU A 293 1.23 -10.31 19.13
C GLU A 293 2.03 -10.16 17.82
N PHE A 294 1.66 -10.92 16.79
CA PHE A 294 2.27 -10.92 15.46
C PHE A 294 1.16 -10.85 14.40
N LYS A 295 0.66 -9.63 14.17
CA LYS A 295 -0.47 -9.36 13.27
C LYS A 295 0.05 -9.21 11.85
N VAL A 296 -0.49 -10.01 10.94
CA VAL A 296 -0.18 -9.93 9.50
C VAL A 296 -1.39 -9.36 8.78
N TYR A 297 -1.17 -8.30 7.99
CA TYR A 297 -2.19 -7.62 7.20
C TYR A 297 -1.87 -7.77 5.71
N GLY A 298 -2.90 -8.03 4.91
CA GLY A 298 -2.77 -8.20 3.48
C GLY A 298 -4.09 -8.59 2.82
N VAL A 299 -4.09 -8.69 1.50
CA VAL A 299 -5.20 -9.25 0.71
C VAL A 299 -4.81 -10.62 0.18
N VAL A 300 -5.79 -11.52 -0.01
CA VAL A 300 -5.52 -12.85 -0.58
C VAL A 300 -4.88 -12.66 -1.96
N ALA A 301 -3.70 -13.25 -2.16
CA ALA A 301 -3.01 -13.17 -3.44
C ALA A 301 -3.79 -13.98 -4.48
N PRO A 302 -4.19 -13.38 -5.63
CA PRO A 302 -4.65 -14.15 -6.78
C PRO A 302 -3.59 -15.20 -7.15
N VAL A 303 -3.97 -16.48 -7.25
CA VAL A 303 -3.02 -17.59 -7.45
C VAL A 303 -2.14 -17.32 -8.68
N PRO A 304 -0.83 -17.04 -8.52
CA PRO A 304 -0.01 -16.60 -9.63
C PRO A 304 0.20 -17.73 -10.62
N LYS A 305 -0.19 -17.51 -11.88
CA LYS A 305 0.15 -18.41 -12.98
C LYS A 305 1.61 -18.21 -13.35
N TRP A 306 2.31 -19.29 -13.70
CA TRP A 306 3.56 -19.18 -14.42
C TRP A 306 3.25 -18.66 -15.83
N LEU A 307 3.64 -17.41 -16.09
CA LEU A 307 3.29 -16.69 -17.32
C LEU A 307 4.34 -16.84 -18.42
N SER A 308 5.62 -16.99 -18.07
CA SER A 308 6.71 -17.06 -19.06
C SER A 308 6.77 -18.36 -19.85
N LYS A 309 6.16 -19.46 -19.37
CA LYS A 309 6.27 -20.77 -20.01
C LYS A 309 5.80 -20.74 -21.47
N GLY A 310 6.70 -21.11 -22.40
CA GLY A 310 6.45 -21.16 -23.84
C GLY A 310 6.23 -19.79 -24.50
N LYS A 311 6.68 -18.69 -23.86
CA LYS A 311 6.52 -17.33 -24.39
C LYS A 311 7.64 -16.92 -25.36
N PRO A 312 7.38 -15.93 -26.24
CA PRO A 312 8.44 -15.29 -27.02
C PRO A 312 9.52 -14.72 -26.11
N VAL A 313 10.78 -15.00 -26.45
CA VAL A 313 11.96 -14.60 -25.67
C VAL A 313 13.04 -14.11 -26.62
N LEU A 314 13.84 -13.14 -26.16
CA LEU A 314 15.04 -12.65 -26.83
C LEU A 314 16.21 -12.68 -25.84
N SER A 315 17.44 -12.71 -26.34
CA SER A 315 18.68 -12.67 -25.56
C SER A 315 19.66 -11.63 -26.13
N SER A 316 20.70 -11.31 -25.37
CA SER A 316 21.94 -10.68 -25.86
C SER A 316 22.64 -11.50 -26.94
N GLY A 317 22.41 -12.81 -26.92
CA GLY A 317 22.84 -13.79 -27.90
C GLY A 317 22.94 -15.17 -27.27
N ASP A 318 22.91 -16.20 -28.12
CA ASP A 318 22.91 -17.60 -27.70
C ASP A 318 24.27 -18.23 -27.98
N PHE A 319 24.74 -19.10 -27.07
CA PHE A 319 26.06 -19.73 -27.14
C PHE A 319 26.23 -20.64 -28.36
N ASP A 320 25.22 -21.48 -28.62
CA ASP A 320 25.13 -22.37 -29.77
C ASP A 320 23.65 -22.69 -30.09
N THR A 321 23.40 -23.57 -31.06
CA THR A 321 22.05 -23.98 -31.47
C THR A 321 21.39 -25.02 -30.55
N ALA A 322 22.10 -25.54 -29.54
CA ALA A 322 21.56 -26.45 -28.52
C ALA A 322 21.14 -25.70 -27.24
N HIS A 323 21.67 -24.49 -27.03
CA HIS A 323 21.40 -23.63 -25.87
C HIS A 323 20.65 -22.31 -26.19
N PRO A 324 19.62 -22.29 -27.07
CA PRO A 324 18.93 -21.07 -27.46
C PRO A 324 18.11 -20.43 -26.32
N ALA A 325 17.78 -19.13 -26.47
CA ALA A 325 17.01 -18.37 -25.49
C ALA A 325 15.68 -19.02 -25.09
N THR A 326 15.05 -19.78 -26.00
CA THR A 326 13.81 -20.52 -25.75
C THR A 326 13.92 -21.54 -24.61
N ASN A 327 15.10 -22.10 -24.37
CA ASN A 327 15.32 -23.07 -23.31
C ASN A 327 15.06 -22.46 -21.92
N ALA A 328 15.33 -21.16 -21.72
CA ALA A 328 15.07 -20.48 -20.45
C ALA A 328 13.58 -20.30 -20.10
N VAL A 329 12.65 -20.77 -20.95
CA VAL A 329 11.19 -20.66 -20.75
C VAL A 329 10.42 -21.88 -21.25
N ASP A 330 11.08 -22.97 -21.67
CA ASP A 330 10.42 -24.08 -22.36
C ASP A 330 9.53 -24.94 -21.43
N GLY A 331 9.82 -24.95 -20.13
CA GLY A 331 9.14 -25.77 -19.14
C GLY A 331 9.94 -26.96 -18.60
N ASN A 332 11.20 -27.12 -18.99
CA ASN A 332 12.06 -28.28 -18.75
C ASN A 332 13.38 -27.88 -18.08
N THR A 333 13.52 -28.16 -16.79
CA THR A 333 14.71 -27.79 -16.01
C THR A 333 15.99 -28.58 -16.34
N THR A 334 16.02 -29.38 -17.42
CA THR A 334 17.24 -30.06 -17.90
C THR A 334 17.83 -29.44 -19.18
N THR A 335 17.08 -28.58 -19.87
CA THR A 335 17.60 -27.69 -20.91
C THR A 335 18.05 -26.37 -20.29
N ALA A 336 18.87 -25.59 -21.01
CA ALA A 336 19.34 -24.28 -20.57
C ALA A 336 19.57 -23.35 -21.76
N TRP A 337 19.21 -22.07 -21.61
CA TRP A 337 19.83 -21.02 -22.41
C TRP A 337 21.26 -20.82 -21.91
N GLN A 338 22.20 -20.54 -22.80
CA GLN A 338 23.53 -20.04 -22.43
C GLN A 338 23.85 -18.78 -23.24
N SER A 339 24.41 -17.77 -22.58
CA SER A 339 24.80 -16.53 -23.24
C SER A 339 25.99 -16.73 -24.19
N ASN A 340 26.04 -15.95 -25.27
CA ASN A 340 27.23 -15.90 -26.12
C ASN A 340 28.47 -15.34 -25.38
N VAL A 341 29.67 -15.63 -25.90
CA VAL A 341 30.94 -15.28 -25.24
C VAL A 341 31.62 -14.09 -25.92
N SER A 342 31.58 -12.94 -25.24
CA SER A 342 32.54 -11.83 -25.40
C SER A 342 32.77 -11.20 -24.03
N THR A 343 33.95 -10.61 -23.81
CA THR A 343 34.42 -10.08 -22.52
C THR A 343 33.36 -9.21 -21.81
N PRO A 344 32.74 -9.68 -20.70
CA PRO A 344 31.66 -8.95 -20.06
C PRO A 344 32.20 -7.86 -19.13
N ASP A 345 32.30 -6.65 -19.64
CA ASP A 345 32.29 -5.42 -18.85
C ASP A 345 30.87 -4.80 -18.81
N ASN A 346 30.73 -3.57 -18.30
CA ASN A 346 29.43 -2.90 -18.20
C ASN A 346 28.86 -2.43 -19.56
N ASP A 347 29.65 -2.43 -20.63
CA ASP A 347 29.25 -1.91 -21.95
C ASP A 347 28.66 -3.01 -22.86
N GLN A 348 28.88 -4.29 -22.53
CA GLN A 348 28.22 -5.45 -23.17
C GLN A 348 27.50 -6.36 -22.14
N PRO A 349 26.41 -5.88 -21.50
CA PRO A 349 25.65 -6.68 -20.55
C PRO A 349 24.98 -7.88 -21.23
N GLN A 350 25.17 -9.07 -20.65
CA GLN A 350 24.41 -10.26 -21.04
C GLN A 350 22.98 -10.21 -20.43
N TRP A 351 21.98 -10.69 -21.18
CA TRP A 351 20.56 -10.61 -20.79
C TRP A 351 19.66 -11.64 -21.50
N VAL A 352 18.52 -11.95 -20.88
CA VAL A 352 17.41 -12.71 -21.50
C VAL A 352 16.06 -12.09 -21.09
N ARG A 353 15.19 -11.85 -22.07
CA ARG A 353 13.94 -11.06 -21.95
C ARG A 353 12.75 -11.80 -22.54
N VAL A 354 11.76 -12.11 -21.70
CA VAL A 354 10.48 -12.71 -22.09
C VAL A 354 9.39 -11.65 -22.32
N ASP A 355 8.61 -11.81 -23.39
CA ASP A 355 7.37 -11.07 -23.64
C ASP A 355 6.18 -11.92 -23.18
N LEU A 356 5.47 -11.49 -22.13
CA LEU A 356 4.31 -12.20 -21.60
C LEU A 356 3.08 -12.08 -22.52
N GLY A 357 3.09 -11.20 -23.52
CA GLY A 357 2.06 -10.99 -24.55
C GLY A 357 0.93 -10.03 -24.14
N ALA A 358 0.90 -9.59 -22.89
CA ALA A 358 0.02 -8.56 -22.34
C ALA A 358 0.66 -8.01 -21.05
N VAL A 359 0.18 -6.89 -20.53
CA VAL A 359 0.54 -6.45 -19.17
C VAL A 359 -0.09 -7.38 -18.14
N TYR A 360 0.64 -7.74 -17.08
CA TYR A 360 0.20 -8.57 -15.97
C TYR A 360 0.58 -7.93 -14.64
N GLN A 361 -0.18 -8.25 -13.57
CA GLN A 361 0.33 -8.04 -12.20
C GLN A 361 1.34 -9.14 -11.91
N LEU A 362 2.57 -8.77 -11.60
CA LEU A 362 3.66 -9.70 -11.30
C LEU A 362 3.80 -9.85 -9.78
N TYR A 363 4.07 -11.09 -9.32
CA TYR A 363 4.23 -11.44 -7.89
C TYR A 363 5.61 -12.00 -7.56
N LYS A 364 6.26 -12.68 -8.52
CA LYS A 364 7.65 -13.16 -8.38
C LYS A 364 8.28 -13.56 -9.72
N VAL A 365 9.60 -13.57 -9.74
CA VAL A 365 10.44 -14.26 -10.74
C VAL A 365 11.28 -15.29 -10.01
N GLN A 366 11.23 -16.54 -10.47
CA GLN A 366 12.10 -17.62 -10.01
C GLN A 366 13.09 -17.97 -11.12
N THR A 367 14.37 -17.70 -10.88
CA THR A 367 15.47 -18.04 -11.79
C THR A 367 16.08 -19.35 -11.34
N ILE A 368 16.19 -20.32 -12.25
CA ILE A 368 16.93 -21.56 -12.06
C ILE A 368 18.16 -21.46 -12.94
N TRP A 369 19.29 -21.19 -12.30
CA TRP A 369 20.61 -21.11 -12.94
C TRP A 369 21.08 -22.49 -13.36
N ALA A 370 21.81 -22.55 -14.46
CA ALA A 370 22.54 -23.76 -14.85
C ALA A 370 23.72 -23.98 -13.90
N ASP A 371 23.97 -25.23 -13.50
CA ASP A 371 25.17 -25.61 -12.76
C ASP A 371 26.27 -26.02 -13.77
N PRO A 372 27.47 -25.40 -13.80
CA PRO A 372 28.01 -24.38 -12.89
C PRO A 372 27.92 -22.92 -13.41
N LEU A 373 27.14 -22.65 -14.47
CA LEU A 373 27.07 -21.36 -15.16
C LEU A 373 26.21 -20.30 -14.44
N CYS A 374 26.65 -19.92 -13.24
CA CYS A 374 25.96 -18.97 -12.38
C CYS A 374 26.38 -17.50 -12.60
N SER A 375 25.75 -16.54 -11.91
CA SER A 375 26.02 -15.09 -12.09
C SER A 375 26.47 -14.39 -10.80
N ALA A 376 27.51 -13.55 -10.88
CA ALA A 376 28.05 -12.75 -9.78
C ALA A 376 27.19 -11.51 -9.44
N VAL A 377 26.61 -10.89 -10.47
CA VAL A 377 25.78 -9.67 -10.40
C VAL A 377 24.67 -9.82 -11.44
N TYR A 378 23.42 -9.56 -11.08
CA TYR A 378 22.31 -9.52 -12.03
C TYR A 378 21.19 -8.58 -11.59
N ARG A 379 20.28 -8.23 -12.51
CA ARG A 379 19.04 -7.50 -12.22
C ARG A 379 17.81 -8.21 -12.78
N ILE A 380 16.67 -8.05 -12.13
CA ILE A 380 15.35 -8.31 -12.72
C ILE A 380 14.74 -6.96 -13.09
N GLN A 381 14.42 -6.79 -14.37
CA GLN A 381 13.80 -5.58 -14.91
C GLN A 381 12.43 -5.88 -15.51
N VAL A 382 11.54 -4.90 -15.43
CA VAL A 382 10.14 -4.99 -15.89
C VAL A 382 9.80 -3.79 -16.78
N SER A 383 8.96 -4.00 -17.80
CA SER A 383 8.48 -2.95 -18.72
C SER A 383 7.09 -3.29 -19.26
N ASP A 384 6.28 -2.27 -19.60
CA ASP A 384 5.02 -2.44 -20.33
C ASP A 384 5.19 -2.34 -21.86
N ASN A 385 6.25 -1.66 -22.33
CA ASN A 385 6.40 -1.24 -23.73
C ASN A 385 7.70 -1.70 -24.42
N ASP A 386 8.57 -2.44 -23.72
CA ASP A 386 9.89 -2.91 -24.18
C ASP A 386 10.95 -1.81 -24.40
N VAL A 387 10.65 -0.57 -23.99
CA VAL A 387 11.56 0.59 -24.06
C VAL A 387 11.97 1.02 -22.66
N ASP A 388 10.98 1.32 -21.81
CA ASP A 388 11.19 1.87 -20.48
C ASP A 388 11.21 0.73 -19.46
N TYR A 389 12.37 0.47 -18.85
CA TYR A 389 12.58 -0.64 -17.93
C TYR A 389 12.89 -0.18 -16.50
N SER A 390 12.06 -0.57 -15.54
CA SER A 390 12.36 -0.45 -14.11
C SER A 390 13.40 -1.50 -13.68
N ASP A 391 14.14 -1.23 -12.58
CA ASP A 391 14.90 -2.29 -11.89
C ASP A 391 14.06 -2.66 -10.67
N GLU A 392 13.48 -3.86 -10.66
CA GLU A 392 12.69 -4.35 -9.52
C GLU A 392 13.56 -5.11 -8.50
N PHE A 393 14.71 -5.63 -8.94
CA PHE A 393 15.66 -6.32 -8.07
C PHE A 393 17.07 -6.26 -8.64
N GLN A 394 18.08 -6.24 -7.78
CA GLN A 394 19.49 -6.33 -8.11
C GLN A 394 20.24 -7.19 -7.08
N ASN A 395 20.97 -8.21 -7.54
CA ASN A 395 21.93 -8.97 -6.74
C ASN A 395 23.35 -8.46 -7.02
N LEU A 396 24.18 -8.37 -5.97
CA LEU A 396 25.57 -7.90 -5.99
C LEU A 396 26.56 -8.88 -5.32
N SER A 397 26.10 -10.05 -4.88
CA SER A 397 26.83 -10.97 -3.99
C SER A 397 26.96 -12.40 -4.53
N GLY A 398 26.67 -12.62 -5.82
CA GLY A 398 26.60 -13.95 -6.40
C GLY A 398 25.23 -14.63 -6.24
N ALA A 399 24.96 -15.53 -7.18
CA ALA A 399 23.67 -16.13 -7.43
C ALA A 399 23.86 -17.50 -8.09
N GLY A 400 23.14 -18.54 -7.68
CA GLY A 400 23.23 -19.88 -8.24
C GLY A 400 22.16 -20.85 -7.71
N GLY A 401 21.94 -21.96 -8.43
CA GLY A 401 20.84 -22.88 -8.12
C GLY A 401 19.46 -22.27 -8.44
N THR A 402 18.48 -22.46 -7.55
CA THR A 402 17.14 -21.84 -7.69
C THR A 402 16.99 -20.66 -6.75
N GLU A 403 16.76 -19.48 -7.31
CA GLU A 403 16.48 -18.24 -6.58
C GLU A 403 15.04 -17.78 -6.79
N THR A 404 14.49 -16.97 -5.90
CA THR A 404 13.12 -16.45 -6.04
C THR A 404 13.02 -15.03 -5.52
N VAL A 405 12.85 -14.10 -6.46
CA VAL A 405 12.65 -12.67 -6.26
C VAL A 405 11.15 -12.42 -6.23
N TYR A 406 10.60 -11.89 -5.13
CA TYR A 406 9.21 -11.43 -5.09
C TYR A 406 9.10 -10.03 -5.73
N LEU A 407 8.01 -9.78 -6.44
CA LEU A 407 7.73 -8.54 -7.16
C LEU A 407 6.38 -7.95 -6.69
N ASN A 408 6.24 -6.64 -6.83
CA ASN A 408 4.96 -5.95 -6.73
C ASN A 408 4.88 -4.85 -7.80
N ALA A 409 4.93 -5.27 -9.07
CA ALA A 409 4.96 -4.39 -10.24
C ALA A 409 3.99 -4.89 -11.32
N THR A 410 3.50 -3.98 -12.15
CA THR A 410 2.84 -4.34 -13.42
C THR A 410 3.86 -4.40 -14.56
N GLY A 411 3.69 -5.35 -15.48
CA GLY A 411 4.59 -5.49 -16.62
C GLY A 411 4.12 -6.44 -17.71
N ARG A 412 4.50 -6.16 -18.95
CA ARG A 412 4.40 -7.08 -20.09
C ARG A 412 5.70 -7.82 -20.38
N TYR A 413 6.83 -7.13 -20.25
CA TYR A 413 8.16 -7.64 -20.54
C TYR A 413 8.93 -7.79 -19.23
N VAL A 414 9.63 -8.90 -19.08
CA VAL A 414 10.48 -9.17 -17.92
C VAL A 414 11.83 -9.67 -18.41
N ARG A 415 12.92 -9.10 -17.90
CA ARG A 415 14.27 -9.54 -18.26
C ARG A 415 15.20 -9.70 -17.08
N LEU A 416 16.02 -10.74 -17.19
CA LEU A 416 17.27 -10.88 -16.48
C LEU A 416 18.30 -10.01 -17.23
N TRP A 417 18.89 -9.03 -16.57
CA TRP A 417 19.74 -7.99 -17.21
C TRP A 417 21.05 -7.75 -16.46
N ASN A 418 22.09 -7.33 -17.19
CA ASN A 418 23.42 -7.00 -16.69
C ASN A 418 24.02 -8.15 -15.86
N THR A 419 24.02 -9.35 -16.43
CA THR A 419 24.52 -10.56 -15.76
C THR A 419 26.03 -10.71 -15.92
N THR A 420 26.78 -10.49 -14.84
CA THR A 420 28.21 -10.85 -14.78
C THR A 420 28.35 -12.34 -14.47
N PRO A 421 29.16 -13.14 -15.19
CA PRO A 421 29.39 -14.55 -14.85
C PRO A 421 30.02 -14.78 -13.46
N CYS A 422 29.80 -15.97 -12.89
CA CYS A 422 30.46 -16.45 -11.68
C CYS A 422 31.91 -16.91 -11.93
N GLY A 423 32.82 -16.57 -11.01
CA GLY A 423 34.13 -17.22 -10.89
C GLY A 423 35.01 -17.08 -12.14
N THR A 424 35.33 -18.20 -12.78
CA THR A 424 36.11 -18.26 -14.03
C THR A 424 35.25 -18.50 -15.28
N ASN A 425 33.93 -18.50 -15.16
CA ASN A 425 33.02 -18.67 -16.30
C ASN A 425 33.07 -17.42 -17.19
N THR A 426 32.91 -17.61 -18.50
CA THR A 426 32.86 -16.50 -19.48
C THR A 426 31.45 -16.26 -20.02
N ASN A 427 30.49 -17.11 -19.67
CA ASN A 427 29.06 -17.01 -19.97
C ASN A 427 28.21 -17.33 -18.73
N ILE A 428 26.92 -17.06 -18.82
CA ILE A 428 25.91 -17.52 -17.85
C ILE A 428 24.97 -18.56 -18.49
N GLY A 429 24.29 -19.34 -17.66
CA GLY A 429 23.26 -20.28 -18.11
C GLY A 429 22.00 -20.22 -17.25
N VAL A 430 20.83 -20.30 -17.89
CA VAL A 430 19.52 -20.28 -17.22
C VAL A 430 18.71 -21.47 -17.72
N ASN A 431 18.42 -22.41 -16.83
CA ASN A 431 17.52 -23.53 -17.11
C ASN A 431 16.08 -23.04 -17.19
N GLU A 432 15.67 -22.13 -16.31
CA GLU A 432 14.32 -21.56 -16.30
C GLU A 432 14.26 -20.14 -15.72
N LEU A 433 13.53 -19.25 -16.39
CA LEU A 433 13.16 -17.91 -15.93
C LEU A 433 11.64 -17.87 -15.72
N LYS A 434 11.19 -18.33 -14.55
CA LYS A 434 9.77 -18.50 -14.24
C LYS A 434 9.17 -17.22 -13.70
N VAL A 435 8.55 -16.45 -14.59
CA VAL A 435 7.78 -15.25 -14.24
C VAL A 435 6.39 -15.68 -13.79
N TYR A 436 5.98 -15.24 -12.59
CA TYR A 436 4.68 -15.55 -12.01
C TYR A 436 3.82 -14.28 -11.88
N GLY A 437 2.63 -14.35 -12.44
CA GLY A 437 1.69 -13.23 -12.50
C GLY A 437 0.24 -13.67 -12.63
N THR A 438 -0.67 -12.71 -12.52
CA THR A 438 -2.07 -12.86 -12.91
C THR A 438 -2.43 -11.77 -13.90
N PRO A 439 -3.47 -11.95 -14.73
CA PRO A 439 -4.05 -10.82 -15.45
C PRO A 439 -4.22 -9.64 -14.48
N PRO A 440 -3.96 -8.39 -14.90
CA PRO A 440 -4.26 -7.23 -14.07
C PRO A 440 -5.73 -7.32 -13.68
N VAL A 441 -6.08 -6.90 -12.46
CA VAL A 441 -7.49 -6.75 -12.11
C VAL A 441 -8.08 -5.78 -13.14
N PRO A 442 -9.01 -6.21 -14.02
CA PRO A 442 -9.44 -5.35 -15.11
C PRO A 442 -10.11 -4.13 -14.51
N VAL A 443 -9.59 -2.94 -14.80
CA VAL A 443 -10.24 -1.69 -14.35
C VAL A 443 -11.66 -1.74 -14.91
N PRO A 444 -12.69 -1.69 -14.06
CA PRO A 444 -14.06 -1.89 -14.51
C PRO A 444 -14.47 -0.75 -15.43
N ALA A 445 -15.38 -1.01 -16.38
CA ALA A 445 -15.89 0.04 -17.27
C ALA A 445 -16.64 1.17 -16.51
N VAL A 446 -17.02 0.93 -15.25
CA VAL A 446 -17.53 1.91 -14.29
C VAL A 446 -16.88 1.65 -12.93
N GLY A 447 -16.23 2.67 -12.36
CA GLY A 447 -15.61 2.58 -11.05
C GLY A 447 -16.65 2.51 -9.92
N SER A 448 -16.31 1.82 -8.84
CA SER A 448 -17.10 1.75 -7.61
C SER A 448 -16.25 2.26 -6.45
N ILE A 449 -16.73 3.33 -5.83
CA ILE A 449 -16.12 3.98 -4.68
C ILE A 449 -17.11 3.88 -3.51
N SER A 450 -16.64 3.60 -2.29
CA SER A 450 -17.48 3.55 -1.09
C SER A 450 -16.79 4.20 0.09
N ILE A 451 -17.46 5.18 0.69
CA ILE A 451 -16.95 6.01 1.78
C ILE A 451 -17.42 5.45 3.12
N GLY A 452 -16.47 5.22 4.03
CA GLY A 452 -16.73 4.78 5.40
C GLY A 452 -17.25 5.89 6.32
N ASN A 453 -17.39 5.53 7.59
CA ASN A 453 -17.89 6.40 8.67
C ASN A 453 -16.95 6.44 9.90
N GLN A 454 -15.72 5.95 9.76
CA GLN A 454 -14.67 6.02 10.78
C GLN A 454 -13.78 7.22 10.49
N ASN A 455 -13.35 7.94 11.52
CA ASN A 455 -12.40 9.04 11.36
C ASN A 455 -10.95 8.50 11.35
N GLY A 456 -10.21 8.80 10.29
CA GLY A 456 -8.75 8.63 10.21
C GLY A 456 -8.01 9.88 10.65
N ALA A 457 -6.93 10.21 9.94
CA ALA A 457 -6.15 11.43 10.13
C ALA A 457 -7.00 12.72 10.01
N PHE A 458 -6.53 13.83 10.59
CA PHE A 458 -7.16 15.14 10.46
C PHE A 458 -6.38 16.03 9.49
N LEU A 459 -7.03 16.49 8.43
CA LEU A 459 -6.50 17.48 7.51
C LEU A 459 -6.60 18.88 8.14
N ALA A 460 -5.42 19.49 8.37
CA ALA A 460 -5.30 20.85 8.87
C ALA A 460 -5.39 21.90 7.74
N ASP A 461 -5.62 23.15 8.12
CA ASP A 461 -5.63 24.32 7.22
C ASP A 461 -4.21 24.75 6.83
N SER A 462 -3.24 24.65 7.73
CA SER A 462 -1.82 24.87 7.42
C SER A 462 -1.08 23.59 6.99
N TYR A 463 -1.72 22.72 6.20
CA TYR A 463 -1.15 21.43 5.77
C TYR A 463 -0.18 21.57 4.59
N GLY A 464 -0.54 22.36 3.58
CA GLY A 464 0.31 22.64 2.40
C GLY A 464 1.46 23.59 2.73
N GLY A 465 2.49 23.62 1.88
CA GLY A 465 3.70 24.37 2.16
C GLY A 465 4.77 24.29 1.09
N LEU A 466 5.77 25.14 1.23
CA LEU A 466 6.85 25.32 0.24
C LEU A 466 8.22 25.19 0.90
N SER A 467 9.15 24.57 0.20
CA SER A 467 10.52 24.31 0.66
C SER A 467 11.54 24.94 -0.28
N TYR A 468 12.58 25.57 0.26
CA TYR A 468 13.61 26.29 -0.50
C TYR A 468 15.02 25.99 -0.02
N GLY A 469 16.00 26.20 -0.90
CA GLY A 469 17.40 26.35 -0.51
C GLY A 469 17.57 27.54 0.46
N ILE A 470 18.43 27.39 1.46
CA ILE A 470 18.62 28.43 2.50
C ILE A 470 19.36 29.66 1.95
N GLU A 471 20.12 29.51 0.86
CA GLU A 471 20.77 30.60 0.14
C GLU A 471 19.78 31.56 -0.56
N GLN A 472 18.55 31.11 -0.86
CA GLN A 472 17.48 32.00 -1.33
C GLN A 472 17.19 33.14 -0.32
N LEU A 473 17.50 32.98 0.98
CA LEU A 473 17.36 34.03 1.99
C LEU A 473 18.29 35.24 1.77
N GLY A 474 19.35 35.10 0.96
CA GLY A 474 20.18 36.22 0.52
C GLY A 474 19.44 37.19 -0.40
N ARG A 475 18.40 36.72 -1.08
CA ARG A 475 17.60 37.51 -2.02
C ARG A 475 16.67 38.49 -1.28
N ASN A 476 16.07 39.42 -2.01
CA ASN A 476 15.05 40.30 -1.44
C ASN A 476 13.68 39.61 -1.43
N ILE A 477 13.49 38.57 -0.61
CA ILE A 477 12.29 37.71 -0.57
C ILE A 477 10.95 38.41 -0.24
N ASN A 478 10.96 39.73 0.00
CA ASN A 478 9.75 40.56 0.15
C ASN A 478 9.43 41.39 -1.12
N ALA A 479 10.21 41.24 -2.20
CA ALA A 479 9.99 41.92 -3.47
C ALA A 479 8.99 41.19 -4.38
N GLY A 480 8.55 41.91 -5.42
CA GLY A 480 7.73 41.33 -6.50
C GLY A 480 6.38 40.82 -6.02
N ASN A 481 6.00 39.63 -6.50
CA ASN A 481 4.68 39.03 -6.24
C ASN A 481 4.74 37.76 -5.37
N TYR A 482 5.91 37.35 -4.87
CA TYR A 482 6.06 36.11 -4.07
C TYR A 482 5.15 36.10 -2.83
N ALA A 483 5.12 37.18 -2.07
CA ALA A 483 4.23 37.31 -0.91
C ALA A 483 2.74 37.27 -1.27
N GLN A 484 2.36 37.60 -2.51
CA GLN A 484 0.98 37.49 -2.98
C GLN A 484 0.62 36.04 -3.35
N TYR A 485 1.53 35.27 -3.97
CA TYR A 485 1.33 33.83 -4.17
C TYR A 485 1.11 33.10 -2.83
N LEU A 486 1.95 33.38 -1.81
CA LEU A 486 1.77 32.80 -0.46
C LEU A 486 0.42 33.16 0.16
N LYS A 487 -0.04 34.42 0.03
CA LYS A 487 -1.38 34.84 0.48
C LYS A 487 -2.51 34.15 -0.27
N THR A 488 -2.35 33.91 -1.56
CA THR A 488 -3.35 33.24 -2.41
C THR A 488 -3.50 31.76 -2.09
N LEU A 489 -2.43 31.11 -1.57
CA LEU A 489 -2.50 29.77 -0.98
C LEU A 489 -3.13 29.75 0.43
N GLY A 490 -3.34 30.90 1.09
CA GLY A 490 -3.88 30.95 2.44
C GLY A 490 -2.81 30.64 3.51
N THR A 491 -3.04 29.63 4.34
CA THR A 491 -2.15 29.25 5.45
C THR A 491 -1.21 28.11 5.06
N GLY A 492 0.09 28.27 5.32
CA GLY A 492 1.06 27.21 5.06
C GLY A 492 2.36 27.34 5.87
N VAL A 493 3.32 26.49 5.52
CA VAL A 493 4.67 26.46 6.12
C VAL A 493 5.73 26.75 5.05
N MET A 494 6.59 27.73 5.32
CA MET A 494 7.81 27.97 4.55
C MET A 494 8.96 27.24 5.22
N ARG A 495 9.63 26.33 4.51
CA ARG A 495 10.82 25.64 4.99
C ARG A 495 12.05 26.12 4.21
N TRP A 496 13.13 26.47 4.90
CA TRP A 496 14.39 26.91 4.30
C TRP A 496 15.53 26.02 4.80
N GLY A 497 16.29 25.41 3.87
CA GLY A 497 17.28 24.39 4.17
C GLY A 497 17.91 23.85 2.89
N GLY A 498 17.75 22.55 2.63
CA GLY A 498 18.31 21.89 1.45
C GLY A 498 19.82 21.65 1.59
N SER A 499 20.47 21.09 0.57
CA SER A 499 21.90 20.73 0.64
C SER A 499 22.87 21.91 0.78
N THR A 500 22.37 23.15 0.69
CA THR A 500 23.13 24.39 0.90
C THR A 500 23.25 24.77 2.38
N ASP A 501 22.45 24.20 3.28
CA ASP A 501 22.63 24.39 4.74
C ASP A 501 24.01 23.91 5.22
N GLU A 502 24.57 22.89 4.57
CA GLU A 502 25.92 22.38 4.76
C GLU A 502 27.05 23.41 4.48
N ASN A 503 26.81 24.36 3.58
CA ASN A 503 27.77 25.36 3.09
C ASN A 503 27.48 26.78 3.59
N LEU A 504 26.49 26.93 4.49
CA LEU A 504 26.10 28.18 5.10
C LEU A 504 27.10 28.64 6.20
N TRP A 505 27.43 29.94 6.19
CA TRP A 505 28.05 30.65 7.31
C TRP A 505 27.00 31.49 8.06
N TRP A 506 26.65 31.11 9.29
CA TRP A 506 25.96 32.03 10.21
C TRP A 506 26.95 33.00 10.83
N THR A 507 26.62 34.30 10.85
CA THR A 507 27.28 35.26 11.76
C THR A 507 26.28 36.28 12.30
N SER A 508 26.29 36.44 13.64
CA SER A 508 25.60 37.51 14.37
C SER A 508 26.47 38.76 14.57
N THR A 509 27.78 38.66 14.29
CA THR A 509 28.79 39.71 14.50
C THR A 509 29.22 40.40 13.20
N ASN A 510 28.78 39.90 12.04
CA ASN A 510 29.25 40.27 10.70
C ASN A 510 30.75 39.99 10.49
N GLU A 511 31.26 38.90 11.07
CA GLU A 511 32.62 38.44 10.82
C GLU A 511 32.78 37.95 9.36
N PRO A 512 33.97 38.09 8.72
CA PRO A 512 34.15 37.73 7.32
C PRO A 512 33.81 36.26 7.01
N MET A 513 33.19 36.02 5.85
CA MET A 513 32.86 34.68 5.39
C MET A 513 34.14 33.85 5.13
N PRO A 514 34.27 32.63 5.69
CA PRO A 514 35.42 31.77 5.45
C PRO A 514 35.38 31.16 4.05
N THR A 515 36.55 30.82 3.50
CA THR A 515 36.71 30.34 2.11
C THR A 515 36.04 29.01 1.78
N TRP A 516 35.50 28.28 2.76
CA TRP A 516 34.71 27.07 2.55
C TRP A 516 33.21 27.32 2.37
N ALA A 517 32.73 28.51 2.72
CA ALA A 517 31.31 28.85 2.72
C ALA A 517 30.91 29.53 1.40
N GLU A 518 29.69 29.25 0.96
CA GLU A 518 29.16 29.76 -0.31
C GLU A 518 28.20 30.95 -0.10
N PHE A 519 27.61 31.05 1.10
CA PHE A 519 26.67 32.10 1.48
C PHE A 519 26.74 32.43 2.98
N THR A 520 26.35 33.67 3.36
CA THR A 520 26.33 34.15 4.74
C THR A 520 24.92 34.57 5.19
N LEU A 521 24.39 33.90 6.22
CA LEU A 521 23.15 34.27 6.90
C LEU A 521 23.46 35.15 8.13
N THR A 522 22.59 36.12 8.38
CA THR A 522 22.75 37.13 9.44
C THR A 522 21.38 37.47 10.04
N PRO A 523 21.30 38.15 11.20
CA PRO A 523 20.05 38.62 11.77
C PRO A 523 19.18 39.45 10.80
N ALA A 524 19.79 40.19 9.86
CA ALA A 524 19.07 40.95 8.84
C ALA A 524 18.33 40.06 7.82
N HIS A 525 18.89 38.89 7.49
CA HIS A 525 18.20 37.90 6.65
C HIS A 525 17.01 37.27 7.38
N LEU A 526 17.17 36.96 8.68
CA LEU A 526 16.07 36.48 9.52
C LEU A 526 14.96 37.52 9.68
N GLN A 527 15.30 38.81 9.76
CA GLN A 527 14.33 39.91 9.78
C GLN A 527 13.54 40.01 8.47
N LYS A 528 14.18 39.86 7.30
CA LYS A 528 13.47 39.76 6.01
C LYS A 528 12.47 38.58 6.02
N LEU A 529 12.89 37.43 6.54
CA LEU A 529 12.06 36.23 6.62
C LEU A 529 10.87 36.41 7.59
N ASN A 530 11.08 37.06 8.74
CA ASN A 530 10.00 37.40 9.67
C ASN A 530 8.99 38.37 9.03
N THR A 531 9.46 39.40 8.32
CA THR A 531 8.60 40.33 7.58
C THR A 531 7.71 39.58 6.59
N LEU A 532 8.26 38.60 5.86
CA LEU A 532 7.48 37.76 4.94
C LEU A 532 6.44 36.90 5.69
N ALA A 533 6.87 36.19 6.74
CA ALA A 533 6.02 35.32 7.55
C ALA A 533 4.84 36.08 8.19
N VAL A 534 5.09 37.25 8.77
CA VAL A 534 4.04 38.11 9.35
C VAL A 534 3.12 38.69 8.27
N ASN A 535 3.65 39.06 7.11
CA ASN A 535 2.87 39.60 5.99
C ASN A 535 1.94 38.55 5.36
N THR A 536 2.30 37.27 5.36
CA THR A 536 1.52 36.18 4.74
C THR A 536 0.74 35.31 5.74
N GLY A 537 1.10 35.34 7.03
CA GLY A 537 0.58 34.42 8.04
C GLY A 537 1.22 33.02 8.02
N TRP A 538 2.29 32.82 7.25
CA TRP A 538 2.96 31.52 7.11
C TRP A 538 3.94 31.24 8.25
N LYS A 539 4.02 29.97 8.67
CA LYS A 539 4.97 29.48 9.68
C LYS A 539 6.34 29.20 9.04
N VAL A 540 7.40 29.13 9.85
CA VAL A 540 8.77 28.90 9.37
C VAL A 540 9.39 27.63 9.96
N ILE A 541 10.02 26.82 9.11
CA ILE A 541 11.00 25.79 9.45
C ILE A 541 12.36 26.26 8.91
N LEU A 542 13.43 26.17 9.70
CA LEU A 542 14.74 26.72 9.37
C LEU A 542 15.85 25.68 9.64
N GLY A 543 16.64 25.37 8.62
CA GLY A 543 17.87 24.58 8.75
C GLY A 543 18.95 25.33 9.52
N VAL A 544 19.85 24.59 10.15
CA VAL A 544 20.98 25.08 10.95
C VAL A 544 22.20 24.25 10.57
N ASN A 545 23.37 24.87 10.37
CA ASN A 545 24.53 24.15 9.82
C ASN A 545 25.21 23.24 10.85
N LEU A 546 24.78 21.97 10.91
CA LEU A 546 25.36 20.95 11.80
C LEU A 546 26.61 20.27 11.23
N LYS A 547 26.84 20.30 9.90
CA LYS A 547 27.94 19.59 9.22
C LYS A 547 29.32 20.05 9.70
N ARG A 548 29.45 21.32 10.10
CA ARG A 548 30.72 21.93 10.50
C ARG A 548 31.14 21.61 11.95
N GLY A 549 30.26 21.00 12.75
CA GLY A 549 30.54 20.66 14.16
C GLY A 549 30.61 21.85 15.13
N ASP A 550 30.43 23.09 14.66
CA ASP A 550 30.40 24.30 15.48
C ASP A 550 29.05 24.45 16.21
N ALA A 551 28.88 23.66 17.27
CA ALA A 551 27.68 23.65 18.10
C ALA A 551 27.39 25.01 18.76
N ALA A 552 28.42 25.85 18.99
CA ALA A 552 28.25 27.18 19.57
C ALA A 552 27.61 28.14 18.56
N ARG A 553 28.06 28.12 17.30
CA ARG A 553 27.49 28.90 16.20
C ARG A 553 26.08 28.44 15.83
N ALA A 554 25.85 27.13 15.79
CA ALA A 554 24.51 26.56 15.61
C ALA A 554 23.53 26.98 16.73
N ALA A 555 24.00 27.04 17.98
CA ALA A 555 23.20 27.51 19.11
C ALA A 555 22.92 29.03 19.05
N ASP A 556 23.87 29.85 18.57
CA ASP A 556 23.65 31.28 18.37
C ASP A 556 22.69 31.56 17.20
N GLU A 557 22.81 30.83 16.09
CA GLU A 557 21.85 30.86 14.98
C GLU A 557 20.43 30.54 15.46
N ALA A 558 20.26 29.41 16.16
CA ALA A 558 18.97 29.01 16.73
C ALA A 558 18.42 30.02 17.76
N LYS A 559 19.29 30.67 18.54
CA LYS A 559 18.93 31.74 19.49
C LYS A 559 18.40 32.98 18.77
N PHE A 560 19.10 33.48 17.75
CA PHE A 560 18.64 34.63 16.96
C PHE A 560 17.39 34.29 16.14
N ALA A 561 17.30 33.11 15.55
CA ALA A 561 16.08 32.61 14.90
C ALA A 561 14.90 32.60 15.87
N LYS A 562 15.07 32.03 17.08
CA LYS A 562 14.01 32.02 18.12
C LYS A 562 13.60 33.42 18.58
N GLN A 563 14.52 34.38 18.62
CA GLN A 563 14.24 35.77 18.99
C GLN A 563 13.53 36.56 17.88
N ILE A 564 13.77 36.24 16.61
CA ILE A 564 13.28 37.01 15.45
C ILE A 564 12.02 36.38 14.83
N LEU A 565 11.93 35.05 14.78
CA LEU A 565 10.85 34.28 14.14
C LEU A 565 9.90 33.61 15.15
N GLY A 566 10.29 33.51 16.42
CA GLY A 566 9.59 32.70 17.41
C GLY A 566 9.94 31.21 17.32
N PRO A 567 9.11 30.31 17.88
CA PRO A 567 9.37 28.86 17.91
C PRO A 567 9.58 28.29 16.50
N SER A 568 10.82 27.87 16.23
CA SER A 568 11.27 27.35 14.93
C SER A 568 11.78 25.91 15.11
N VAL A 569 11.55 25.05 14.12
CA VAL A 569 11.98 23.64 14.15
C VAL A 569 13.27 23.47 13.34
N GLY A 570 14.31 22.91 13.98
CA GLY A 570 15.56 22.49 13.35
C GLY A 570 15.51 21.05 12.81
N ARG A 571 16.52 20.63 12.04
CA ARG A 571 16.47 19.42 11.20
C ARG A 571 17.78 18.64 11.12
N VAL A 572 17.67 17.32 10.88
CA VAL A 572 18.73 16.46 10.32
C VAL A 572 18.17 15.72 9.09
N ALA A 573 19.01 15.37 8.11
CA ALA A 573 18.62 14.57 6.94
C ALA A 573 18.65 13.06 7.23
N ALA A 574 17.65 12.30 6.75
CA ALA A 574 17.45 10.90 7.18
C ALA A 574 16.98 9.94 6.06
N GLY A 575 17.82 8.95 5.72
CA GLY A 575 17.37 7.71 5.09
C GLY A 575 16.69 6.77 6.12
N ASP A 576 15.96 5.75 5.67
CA ASP A 576 15.09 4.90 6.51
C ASP A 576 15.76 4.30 7.75
N VAL A 577 17.00 3.83 7.61
CA VAL A 577 17.78 3.26 8.73
C VAL A 577 18.10 4.35 9.76
N PHE A 578 18.49 5.55 9.31
CA PHE A 578 18.72 6.70 10.19
C PHE A 578 17.42 7.17 10.84
N LEU A 579 16.29 7.23 10.11
CA LEU A 579 15.03 7.73 10.67
C LEU A 579 14.55 6.83 11.83
N LYS A 580 14.71 5.51 11.70
CA LYS A 580 14.41 4.52 12.76
C LYS A 580 15.39 4.62 13.93
N ASP A 581 16.69 4.71 13.67
CA ASP A 581 17.74 4.85 14.69
C ASP A 581 17.66 6.19 15.46
N PHE A 582 17.38 7.31 14.76
CA PHE A 582 17.10 8.60 15.37
C PHE A 582 15.86 8.53 16.26
N THR A 583 14.76 7.95 15.75
CA THR A 583 13.52 7.76 16.52
C THR A 583 13.78 6.98 17.80
N SER A 584 14.47 5.83 17.72
CA SER A 584 14.75 4.99 18.91
C SER A 584 15.66 5.69 19.93
N ARG A 585 16.58 6.55 19.49
CA ARG A 585 17.43 7.39 20.35
C ARG A 585 16.73 8.61 20.95
N GLN A 586 15.55 8.99 20.47
CA GLN A 586 14.78 10.14 20.96
C GLN A 586 13.52 9.75 21.75
N LEU A 587 13.25 8.46 21.91
CA LEU A 587 12.21 7.96 22.82
C LEU A 587 12.44 8.47 24.25
N GLY A 588 11.49 9.25 24.78
CA GLY A 588 11.56 9.85 26.12
C GLY A 588 12.30 11.20 26.18
N HIS A 589 12.85 11.71 25.08
CA HIS A 589 13.38 13.07 24.99
C HIS A 589 12.29 14.08 24.66
N SER A 590 12.28 15.22 25.36
CA SER A 590 11.36 16.35 25.14
C SER A 590 11.77 17.28 24.00
N ASP A 591 12.90 17.00 23.36
CA ASP A 591 13.67 17.99 22.60
C ASP A 591 13.28 18.03 21.10
N VAL A 592 12.55 17.01 20.65
CA VAL A 592 11.97 16.91 19.30
C VAL A 592 10.52 17.42 19.33
N ALA A 593 10.20 18.37 18.45
CA ALA A 593 8.83 18.91 18.32
C ALA A 593 8.05 18.36 17.12
N VAL A 594 8.75 17.85 16.09
CA VAL A 594 8.20 17.28 14.84
C VAL A 594 9.22 16.26 14.32
N LEU A 595 8.76 15.11 13.80
CA LEU A 595 9.61 14.19 13.05
C LEU A 595 9.60 14.57 11.55
N ALA A 596 10.62 15.28 11.12
CA ALA A 596 10.77 15.73 9.74
C ALA A 596 11.42 14.65 8.86
N SER A 597 10.94 14.53 7.62
CA SER A 597 11.44 13.59 6.62
C SER A 597 11.41 14.19 5.22
N HIS A 598 12.21 13.64 4.32
CA HIS A 598 12.20 13.96 2.88
C HIS A 598 11.78 12.74 2.08
N PHE A 599 11.20 12.97 0.90
CA PHE A 599 11.02 11.94 -0.12
C PHE A 599 11.03 12.50 -1.53
N TYR A 600 11.46 11.69 -2.49
CA TYR A 600 11.27 11.87 -3.92
C TYR A 600 11.21 10.47 -4.55
N PRO A 601 10.30 10.18 -5.48
CA PRO A 601 10.19 8.84 -6.08
C PRO A 601 11.34 8.49 -7.04
N SER A 602 12.07 9.50 -7.54
CA SER A 602 13.23 9.34 -8.45
C SER A 602 14.18 10.55 -8.44
N CYS A 603 15.26 10.50 -9.23
CA CYS A 603 16.25 11.57 -9.44
C CYS A 603 16.53 11.72 -10.95
N SER A 604 16.54 12.95 -11.47
CA SER A 604 16.75 13.23 -12.91
C SER A 604 18.05 12.62 -13.49
N ARG A 605 19.09 12.44 -12.66
CA ARG A 605 20.36 11.79 -13.04
C ARG A 605 20.19 10.32 -13.44
N SER A 606 19.02 9.73 -13.22
CA SER A 606 18.64 8.39 -13.68
C SER A 606 17.72 8.39 -14.92
N ALA A 607 17.43 9.56 -15.51
CA ALA A 607 16.59 9.69 -16.70
C ALA A 607 17.19 9.01 -17.94
N SER A 608 18.53 8.89 -18.00
CA SER A 608 19.26 8.11 -19.02
C SER A 608 18.82 6.65 -19.14
N ASN A 609 18.12 6.13 -18.12
CA ASN A 609 17.72 4.73 -18.03
C ASN A 609 16.23 4.53 -18.39
N GLY A 610 15.54 5.53 -18.95
CA GLY A 610 14.11 5.48 -19.34
C GLY A 610 13.09 5.56 -18.20
N LYS A 611 13.54 5.46 -16.94
CA LYS A 611 12.67 5.29 -15.75
C LYS A 611 11.85 6.51 -15.31
N ILE A 612 11.78 7.57 -16.09
CA ILE A 612 11.19 8.86 -15.69
C ILE A 612 10.36 9.43 -16.84
N SER A 613 9.05 9.22 -16.77
CA SER A 613 8.05 9.66 -17.75
C SER A 613 6.72 9.99 -17.08
N ILE A 614 5.83 10.70 -17.77
CA ILE A 614 4.47 11.02 -17.28
C ILE A 614 3.69 9.75 -16.82
N PRO A 615 3.67 8.63 -17.59
CA PRO A 615 3.07 7.38 -17.11
C PRO A 615 3.65 6.85 -15.80
N THR A 616 4.98 6.94 -15.61
CA THR A 616 5.59 6.51 -14.33
C THR A 616 5.22 7.44 -13.17
N LEU A 617 5.20 8.75 -13.39
CA LEU A 617 4.82 9.77 -12.41
C LEU A 617 3.38 9.56 -11.87
N LEU A 618 2.49 9.07 -12.73
CA LEU A 618 1.08 8.82 -12.40
C LEU A 618 0.76 7.35 -12.08
N SER A 619 1.79 6.49 -12.04
CA SER A 619 1.65 5.05 -11.77
C SER A 619 1.21 4.76 -10.33
N MET A 620 0.64 3.56 -10.10
CA MET A 620 0.47 3.06 -8.74
C MET A 620 1.83 2.80 -8.07
N ASP A 621 2.86 2.45 -8.83
CA ASP A 621 4.15 2.03 -8.26
C ASP A 621 4.94 3.21 -7.67
N TRP A 622 4.78 4.43 -8.18
CA TRP A 622 5.31 5.65 -7.53
C TRP A 622 4.47 6.01 -6.30
N HIS A 623 3.15 6.14 -6.47
CA HIS A 623 2.19 6.41 -5.38
C HIS A 623 2.40 5.47 -4.18
N ASN A 624 2.62 4.18 -4.43
CA ASN A 624 2.86 3.18 -3.39
C ASN A 624 4.19 3.39 -2.64
N ARG A 625 5.25 3.88 -3.29
CA ARG A 625 6.54 4.21 -2.63
C ARG A 625 6.42 5.46 -1.77
N GLU A 626 5.74 6.47 -2.29
CA GLU A 626 5.46 7.73 -1.62
C GLU A 626 4.60 7.47 -0.38
N ARG A 627 3.52 6.68 -0.53
CA ARG A 627 2.67 6.23 0.57
C ARG A 627 3.42 5.41 1.63
N LEU A 628 4.27 4.45 1.23
CA LEU A 628 5.11 3.67 2.16
C LEU A 628 5.97 4.59 3.04
N ARG A 629 6.54 5.66 2.45
CA ARG A 629 7.33 6.64 3.17
C ARG A 629 6.46 7.49 4.10
N ALA A 630 5.28 7.91 3.66
CA ALA A 630 4.34 8.66 4.47
C ALA A 630 3.87 7.88 5.71
N ASP A 631 3.51 6.60 5.55
CA ASP A 631 3.12 5.71 6.65
C ASP A 631 4.29 5.43 7.61
N LEU A 632 5.53 5.28 7.09
CA LEU A 632 6.73 5.15 7.93
C LEU A 632 6.94 6.39 8.81
N VAL A 633 6.87 7.59 8.24
CA VAL A 633 7.10 8.84 8.98
C VAL A 633 6.02 9.05 10.04
N ALA A 634 4.74 8.87 9.69
CA ALA A 634 3.63 8.98 10.65
C ALA A 634 3.73 7.94 11.78
N SER A 635 4.10 6.68 11.46
CA SER A 635 4.21 5.62 12.47
C SER A 635 5.37 5.83 13.45
N LEU A 636 6.49 6.41 13.02
CA LEU A 636 7.62 6.77 13.89
C LEU A 636 7.33 8.04 14.71
N ALA A 637 6.68 9.04 14.11
CA ALA A 637 6.29 10.26 14.80
C ALA A 637 5.29 9.97 15.95
N ALA A 638 4.36 9.04 15.73
CA ALA A 638 3.44 8.57 16.75
C ALA A 638 4.14 7.86 17.94
N GLN A 639 5.28 7.20 17.74
CA GLN A 639 6.07 6.63 18.84
C GLN A 639 6.72 7.71 19.71
N LEU A 640 7.15 8.82 19.10
CA LEU A 640 7.69 10.01 19.77
C LEU A 640 6.60 10.93 20.34
N GLN A 641 5.31 10.66 20.05
CA GLN A 641 4.18 11.52 20.39
C GLN A 641 4.25 12.94 19.77
N VAL A 642 4.92 13.07 18.62
CA VAL A 642 5.05 14.32 17.85
C VAL A 642 4.34 14.20 16.48
N PRO A 643 4.05 15.32 15.78
CA PRO A 643 3.61 15.29 14.40
C PRO A 643 4.73 14.79 13.46
N GLY A 644 4.37 14.01 12.43
CA GLY A 644 5.25 13.69 11.30
C GLY A 644 5.06 14.69 10.16
N MET A 645 6.12 15.04 9.41
CA MET A 645 6.03 15.96 8.26
C MET A 645 6.99 15.57 7.13
N ILE A 646 6.54 15.74 5.88
CA ILE A 646 7.39 15.60 4.67
C ILE A 646 7.91 16.99 4.28
N THR A 647 9.02 17.41 4.88
CA THR A 647 9.51 18.80 4.85
C THR A 647 10.29 19.20 3.58
N GLU A 648 10.45 18.27 2.64
CA GLU A 648 10.97 18.50 1.29
C GLU A 648 10.58 17.30 0.41
N THR A 649 9.80 17.56 -0.64
CA THR A 649 9.43 16.61 -1.68
C THR A 649 9.12 17.33 -2.99
N ASN A 650 9.23 16.66 -4.13
CA ASN A 650 8.59 17.04 -5.39
C ASN A 650 8.61 15.84 -6.36
N SER A 651 8.08 16.00 -7.57
CA SER A 651 7.91 14.93 -8.57
C SER A 651 9.18 14.12 -8.87
N VAL A 652 10.34 14.78 -9.02
CA VAL A 652 11.62 14.14 -9.35
C VAL A 652 12.75 14.96 -8.70
N SER A 653 13.66 14.35 -7.95
CA SER A 653 14.79 15.05 -7.32
C SER A 653 15.86 15.45 -8.35
N CYS A 654 16.96 16.06 -7.89
CA CYS A 654 18.09 16.46 -8.73
C CYS A 654 17.67 17.49 -9.81
N THR A 655 17.11 18.62 -9.38
CA THR A 655 16.47 19.67 -10.20
C THR A 655 15.27 19.27 -11.06
N GLY A 656 14.85 18.00 -11.05
CA GLY A 656 13.69 17.50 -11.79
C GLY A 656 13.99 17.23 -13.26
N LEU A 657 12.95 16.91 -14.03
CA LEU A 657 13.05 16.60 -15.46
C LEU A 657 12.02 17.39 -16.26
N ALA A 658 12.48 18.11 -17.29
CA ALA A 658 11.63 18.80 -18.25
C ALA A 658 10.67 17.84 -18.98
N GLY A 659 9.43 18.26 -19.21
CA GLY A 659 8.39 17.42 -19.81
C GLY A 659 7.76 16.40 -18.85
N VAL A 660 8.17 16.38 -17.57
CA VAL A 660 7.62 15.50 -16.52
C VAL A 660 7.34 16.26 -15.23
N SER A 661 8.25 17.16 -14.82
CA SER A 661 8.19 17.87 -13.53
C SER A 661 7.60 19.28 -13.63
N ASP A 662 7.62 19.87 -14.82
CA ASP A 662 7.16 21.24 -15.09
C ASP A 662 5.84 21.29 -15.90
N VAL A 663 5.16 20.14 -15.99
CA VAL A 663 3.95 19.92 -16.80
C VAL A 663 2.73 19.59 -15.95
N PHE A 664 1.54 19.62 -16.54
CA PHE A 664 0.26 19.40 -15.85
C PHE A 664 0.14 18.04 -15.15
N ALA A 665 0.83 16.99 -15.61
CA ALA A 665 0.95 15.72 -14.88
C ALA A 665 1.48 15.91 -13.45
N ALA A 666 2.44 16.81 -13.23
CA ALA A 666 2.96 17.12 -11.90
C ALA A 666 1.90 17.80 -11.01
N ALA A 667 0.92 18.51 -11.58
CA ALA A 667 -0.21 19.07 -10.84
C ALA A 667 -1.16 17.97 -10.35
N LEU A 668 -1.41 16.93 -11.15
CA LEU A 668 -2.25 15.78 -10.76
C LEU A 668 -1.54 14.89 -9.74
N TRP A 669 -0.25 14.59 -9.97
CA TRP A 669 0.62 13.92 -9.00
C TRP A 669 0.64 14.66 -7.66
N GLY A 670 0.83 15.98 -7.68
CA GLY A 670 0.89 16.79 -6.47
C GLY A 670 -0.39 16.71 -5.63
N VAL A 671 -1.58 16.70 -6.26
CA VAL A 671 -2.84 16.52 -5.53
C VAL A 671 -2.95 15.11 -4.92
N ASP A 672 -2.48 14.09 -5.63
CA ASP A 672 -2.48 12.71 -5.13
C ASP A 672 -1.52 12.54 -3.93
N GLU A 673 -0.27 12.96 -4.06
CA GLU A 673 0.76 12.91 -3.01
C GLU A 673 0.35 13.75 -1.78
N MET A 674 -0.10 14.99 -1.97
CA MET A 674 -0.54 15.84 -0.87
C MET A 674 -1.68 15.20 -0.06
N MET A 675 -2.64 14.56 -0.72
CA MET A 675 -3.74 13.85 -0.02
C MET A 675 -3.28 12.52 0.59
N SER A 676 -2.44 11.75 -0.10
CA SER A 676 -1.87 10.47 0.37
C SER A 676 -1.06 10.65 1.67
N VAL A 677 -0.19 11.66 1.71
CA VAL A 677 0.65 11.99 2.88
C VAL A 677 -0.18 12.48 4.06
N ALA A 678 -1.28 13.20 3.79
CA ALA A 678 -2.21 13.69 4.82
C ALA A 678 -3.03 12.54 5.43
N GLU A 679 -3.55 11.64 4.58
CA GLU A 679 -4.32 10.47 5.03
C GLU A 679 -3.48 9.49 5.84
N ALA A 680 -2.17 9.40 5.56
CA ALA A 680 -1.20 8.66 6.37
C ALA A 680 -1.02 9.23 7.79
N GLY A 681 -1.49 10.46 8.07
CA GLY A 681 -1.39 11.09 9.38
C GLY A 681 -0.20 12.03 9.57
N ASN A 682 0.47 12.43 8.49
CA ASN A 682 1.47 13.51 8.56
C ASN A 682 0.74 14.87 8.65
N ALA A 683 1.28 15.79 9.45
CA ALA A 683 0.66 17.09 9.74
C ALA A 683 0.98 18.17 8.70
N GLY A 684 1.85 17.89 7.72
CA GLY A 684 2.15 18.80 6.62
C GLY A 684 3.17 18.25 5.64
N ILE A 685 3.19 18.88 4.46
CA ILE A 685 4.04 18.59 3.32
C ILE A 685 4.63 19.90 2.78
N ASN A 686 5.87 19.88 2.27
CA ASN A 686 6.51 21.05 1.68
C ASN A 686 7.08 20.75 0.29
N LEU A 687 6.43 21.26 -0.76
CA LEU A 687 6.92 21.14 -2.13
C LEU A 687 8.19 21.97 -2.33
N HIS A 688 9.28 21.34 -2.74
CA HIS A 688 10.56 22.01 -2.94
C HIS A 688 10.61 22.80 -4.26
N GLY A 689 11.35 23.89 -4.29
CA GLY A 689 11.70 24.65 -5.48
C GLY A 689 12.72 25.73 -5.16
N ASP A 690 13.11 26.50 -6.17
CA ASP A 690 13.82 27.78 -5.99
C ASP A 690 12.93 28.93 -6.45
N LEU A 691 13.27 30.16 -6.05
CA LEU A 691 12.60 31.37 -6.55
C LEU A 691 13.25 31.88 -7.85
N GLY A 692 14.07 31.04 -8.51
CA GLY A 692 14.92 31.37 -9.67
C GLY A 692 14.18 31.42 -11.01
N THR A 693 14.92 31.42 -12.12
CA THR A 693 14.31 31.32 -13.46
C THR A 693 13.70 29.94 -13.69
N CYS A 694 12.71 29.85 -14.59
CA CYS A 694 12.02 28.60 -14.88
C CYS A 694 12.89 27.51 -15.54
N ASP A 695 14.14 27.82 -15.91
CA ASP A 695 15.10 26.88 -16.49
C ASP A 695 15.51 25.77 -15.51
N SER A 696 15.59 26.06 -14.21
CA SER A 696 15.91 25.09 -13.16
C SER A 696 15.60 25.65 -11.75
N PRO A 697 15.09 24.84 -10.80
CA PRO A 697 14.67 23.46 -10.98
C PRO A 697 13.26 23.35 -11.59
N PHE A 698 13.07 22.37 -12.48
CA PHE A 698 11.85 22.18 -13.28
C PHE A 698 10.60 22.01 -12.41
N TYR A 699 10.75 21.37 -11.25
CA TYR A 699 9.66 21.10 -10.32
C TYR A 699 9.20 22.32 -9.49
N SER A 700 9.86 23.48 -9.58
CA SER A 700 9.59 24.61 -8.67
C SER A 700 8.14 25.10 -8.79
N PRO A 701 7.35 25.17 -7.70
CA PRO A 701 5.96 25.65 -7.78
C PRO A 701 5.85 27.08 -8.33
N LEU A 702 6.84 27.94 -8.04
CA LEU A 702 6.97 29.29 -8.57
C LEU A 702 8.32 29.44 -9.28
N CYS A 703 8.39 30.26 -10.35
CA CYS A 703 9.65 30.62 -11.00
C CYS A 703 9.52 31.94 -11.78
N ALA A 704 10.63 32.60 -12.09
CA ALA A 704 10.67 33.77 -12.96
C ALA A 704 10.79 33.39 -14.44
N LEU A 705 10.00 34.03 -15.31
CA LEU A 705 10.02 33.76 -16.76
C LEU A 705 11.26 34.33 -17.47
N THR A 706 11.91 35.35 -16.90
CA THR A 706 13.07 36.02 -17.48
C THR A 706 14.07 36.41 -16.38
N LYS A 707 15.32 36.71 -16.75
CA LYS A 707 16.33 37.21 -15.79
C LYS A 707 15.97 38.60 -15.25
N GLN A 708 15.21 39.39 -16.00
CA GLN A 708 14.67 40.68 -15.59
C GLN A 708 13.58 40.51 -14.52
N ASP A 709 12.71 39.52 -14.69
CA ASP A 709 11.70 39.14 -13.69
C ASP A 709 12.34 38.55 -12.42
N ASP A 710 13.38 37.73 -12.58
CA ASP A 710 14.13 37.08 -11.49
C ASP A 710 14.83 38.10 -10.57
N ALA A 711 15.40 39.15 -11.17
CA ALA A 711 16.03 40.26 -10.46
C ALA A 711 15.07 41.05 -9.54
N VAL A 712 13.75 40.93 -9.74
CA VAL A 712 12.71 41.63 -8.96
C VAL A 712 11.69 40.70 -8.28
N LEU A 713 11.89 39.37 -8.34
CA LEU A 713 10.92 38.35 -7.90
C LEU A 713 9.52 38.49 -8.49
N LYS A 714 9.43 38.80 -9.79
CA LYS A 714 8.18 38.71 -10.56
C LYS A 714 7.98 37.27 -11.05
N LEU A 715 7.48 36.43 -10.16
CA LEU A 715 7.28 35.00 -10.39
C LEU A 715 6.00 34.73 -11.20
N THR A 716 5.93 33.53 -11.78
CA THR A 716 4.72 32.89 -12.29
C THR A 716 4.49 31.57 -11.54
N ALA A 717 3.24 31.08 -11.53
CA ALA A 717 2.93 29.73 -11.09
C ALA A 717 3.27 28.70 -12.18
N ARG A 718 4.01 27.64 -11.81
CA ARG A 718 4.14 26.40 -12.60
C ARG A 718 2.95 25.47 -12.34
N PRO A 719 2.74 24.40 -13.14
CA PRO A 719 1.58 23.52 -12.97
C PRO A 719 1.44 22.93 -11.56
N VAL A 720 2.53 22.50 -10.91
CA VAL A 720 2.47 21.89 -9.57
C VAL A 720 1.96 22.85 -8.47
N TYR A 721 2.06 24.18 -8.64
CA TYR A 721 1.44 25.15 -7.71
C TYR A 721 -0.09 25.03 -7.67
N TYR A 722 -0.72 24.57 -8.76
CA TYR A 722 -2.16 24.31 -8.76
C TYR A 722 -2.56 23.10 -7.88
N ALA A 723 -1.62 22.24 -7.49
CA ALA A 723 -1.85 21.17 -6.51
C ALA A 723 -2.00 21.72 -5.08
N GLU A 724 -1.09 22.61 -4.68
CA GLU A 724 -1.20 23.39 -3.44
C GLU A 724 -2.50 24.20 -3.43
N LEU A 725 -2.77 24.95 -4.50
CA LEU A 725 -3.98 25.76 -4.64
C LEU A 725 -5.27 24.94 -4.53
N LEU A 726 -5.35 23.76 -5.16
CA LEU A 726 -6.50 22.87 -5.00
C LEU A 726 -6.57 22.32 -3.57
N THR A 727 -5.47 21.83 -3.01
CA THR A 727 -5.43 21.24 -1.66
C THR A 727 -5.95 22.23 -0.60
N GLN A 728 -5.52 23.48 -0.68
CA GLN A 728 -5.98 24.56 0.21
C GLN A 728 -7.50 24.80 0.12
N THR A 729 -8.11 24.61 -1.06
CA THR A 729 -9.58 24.71 -1.21
C THR A 729 -10.37 23.50 -0.65
N VAL A 730 -9.72 22.37 -0.36
CA VAL A 730 -10.35 21.20 0.29
C VAL A 730 -10.72 21.52 1.75
N GLY A 731 -9.88 22.30 2.45
CA GLY A 731 -10.08 22.70 3.85
C GLY A 731 -10.13 21.54 4.85
N THR A 732 -10.46 21.84 6.10
CA THR A 732 -10.25 20.93 7.23
C THR A 732 -11.31 19.83 7.40
N GLY A 733 -10.92 18.72 8.02
CA GLY A 733 -11.81 17.64 8.45
C GLY A 733 -11.05 16.32 8.69
N PHE A 734 -11.77 15.27 9.08
CA PHE A 734 -11.19 13.93 9.24
C PHE A 734 -11.29 13.13 7.94
N PHE A 735 -10.19 12.49 7.53
CA PHE A 735 -10.24 11.48 6.48
C PHE A 735 -11.20 10.34 6.84
N GLN A 736 -11.84 9.75 5.83
CA GLN A 736 -12.78 8.64 5.95
C GLN A 736 -12.26 7.48 5.09
N PRO A 737 -12.25 6.22 5.57
CA PRO A 737 -11.81 5.08 4.77
C PRO A 737 -12.51 5.01 3.42
N VAL A 738 -11.74 4.92 2.34
CA VAL A 738 -12.24 4.78 0.97
C VAL A 738 -11.97 3.36 0.48
N SER A 739 -13.03 2.66 0.07
CA SER A 739 -12.89 1.48 -0.78
C SER A 739 -13.06 1.90 -2.23
N ASN A 740 -12.14 1.49 -3.11
CA ASN A 740 -12.08 1.89 -4.51
C ASN A 740 -11.57 0.69 -5.34
N ASN A 741 -12.29 0.35 -6.42
CA ASN A 741 -11.91 -0.75 -7.33
C ASN A 741 -11.27 -0.27 -8.64
N ALA A 742 -11.01 1.03 -8.77
CA ALA A 742 -10.46 1.68 -9.96
C ALA A 742 -9.26 2.59 -9.65
N THR A 743 -8.56 2.34 -8.54
CA THR A 743 -7.50 3.22 -7.97
C THR A 743 -6.39 3.59 -8.95
N SER A 744 -6.04 2.70 -9.89
CA SER A 744 -5.06 2.94 -10.94
C SER A 744 -5.47 4.03 -11.95
N VAL A 745 -6.79 4.28 -12.11
CA VAL A 745 -7.34 5.32 -12.99
C VAL A 745 -7.86 6.52 -12.19
N VAL A 746 -8.57 6.28 -11.07
CA VAL A 746 -9.07 7.35 -10.18
C VAL A 746 -8.54 7.16 -8.77
N ARG A 747 -7.69 8.06 -8.30
CA ARG A 747 -7.35 8.22 -6.88
C ARG A 747 -8.51 8.92 -6.17
N ALA A 748 -8.87 8.48 -4.97
CA ALA A 748 -10.09 8.94 -4.31
C ALA A 748 -9.91 9.09 -2.80
N TYR A 749 -10.07 10.32 -2.31
CA TYR A 749 -9.96 10.69 -0.90
C TYR A 749 -11.27 11.30 -0.42
N ALA A 750 -11.61 11.09 0.85
CA ALA A 750 -12.84 11.59 1.46
C ALA A 750 -12.58 12.23 2.82
N ILE A 751 -12.98 13.50 2.98
CA ILE A 751 -12.76 14.31 4.17
C ILE A 751 -14.12 14.75 4.74
N ARG A 752 -14.40 14.42 6.00
CA ARG A 752 -15.66 14.75 6.68
C ARG A 752 -15.42 15.80 7.77
N ASN A 753 -16.24 16.85 7.77
CA ASN A 753 -16.22 17.91 8.78
C ASN A 753 -17.67 18.16 9.26
N GLY A 754 -17.98 17.61 10.44
CA GLY A 754 -19.37 17.53 10.92
C GLY A 754 -20.26 16.79 9.92
N THR A 755 -21.29 17.47 9.42
CA THR A 755 -22.21 16.95 8.40
C THR A 755 -21.73 17.15 6.95
N ARG A 756 -20.70 17.98 6.71
CA ARG A 756 -20.14 18.19 5.37
C ARG A 756 -19.21 17.04 5.01
N LEU A 757 -19.35 16.53 3.80
CA LEU A 757 -18.40 15.60 3.17
C LEU A 757 -17.76 16.29 1.97
N ARG A 758 -16.46 16.12 1.81
CA ARG A 758 -15.71 16.50 0.61
C ARG A 758 -15.02 15.29 0.02
N LEU A 759 -15.01 15.20 -1.30
CA LEU A 759 -14.32 14.17 -2.06
C LEU A 759 -13.25 14.85 -2.94
N VAL A 760 -12.04 14.29 -2.97
CA VAL A 760 -11.00 14.65 -3.94
C VAL A 760 -10.79 13.45 -4.84
N LEU A 761 -11.07 13.62 -6.14
CA LEU A 761 -11.11 12.55 -7.13
C LEU A 761 -10.15 12.88 -8.28
N VAL A 762 -8.96 12.27 -8.30
CA VAL A 762 -7.92 12.51 -9.31
C VAL A 762 -7.98 11.41 -10.36
N ASN A 763 -8.53 11.73 -11.54
CA ASN A 763 -8.42 10.86 -12.71
C ASN A 763 -7.07 11.11 -13.39
N VAL A 764 -6.19 10.11 -13.32
CA VAL A 764 -4.80 10.18 -13.80
C VAL A 764 -4.61 9.64 -15.23
N SER A 765 -5.67 9.16 -15.89
CA SER A 765 -5.58 8.74 -17.29
C SER A 765 -5.24 9.91 -18.22
N ASP A 766 -4.50 9.62 -19.28
CA ASP A 766 -4.12 10.58 -20.32
C ASP A 766 -5.34 10.97 -21.20
N PRO A 767 -5.71 12.27 -21.30
CA PRO A 767 -6.83 12.73 -22.12
C PRO A 767 -6.57 12.66 -23.64
N ALA A 768 -5.33 12.43 -24.10
CA ALA A 768 -5.06 12.18 -25.51
C ALA A 768 -5.47 10.75 -25.95
N THR A 769 -5.56 9.81 -25.00
CA THR A 769 -5.91 8.40 -25.25
C THR A 769 -7.19 7.93 -24.54
N SER A 770 -7.67 8.67 -23.54
CA SER A 770 -8.77 8.27 -22.65
C SER A 770 -9.89 9.31 -22.58
N THR A 771 -11.13 8.85 -22.41
CA THR A 771 -12.31 9.72 -22.22
C THR A 771 -12.66 9.87 -20.73
N ALA A 772 -13.77 10.56 -20.41
CA ALA A 772 -14.21 10.72 -19.03
C ALA A 772 -14.64 9.37 -18.41
N TYR A 773 -14.01 9.00 -17.30
CA TYR A 773 -14.24 7.74 -16.61
C TYR A 773 -15.46 7.84 -15.66
N PRO A 774 -16.48 6.98 -15.80
CA PRO A 774 -17.66 7.00 -14.95
C PRO A 774 -17.38 6.29 -13.60
N VAL A 775 -17.82 6.89 -12.50
CA VAL A 775 -17.75 6.32 -11.15
C VAL A 775 -19.11 6.39 -10.44
N ASN A 776 -19.43 5.34 -9.70
CA ASN A 776 -20.53 5.29 -8.73
C ASN A 776 -19.96 5.33 -7.32
N ILE A 777 -20.47 6.23 -6.48
CA ILE A 777 -19.95 6.53 -5.14
C ILE A 777 -21.06 6.29 -4.11
N SER A 778 -20.82 5.38 -3.16
CA SER A 778 -21.60 5.25 -1.93
C SER A 778 -21.07 6.21 -0.87
N LEU A 779 -21.89 7.15 -0.40
CA LEU A 779 -21.43 8.35 0.33
C LEU A 779 -21.28 8.18 1.85
N GLY A 780 -21.60 7.00 2.39
CA GLY A 780 -21.56 6.75 3.84
C GLY A 780 -22.54 7.58 4.68
N GLY A 781 -23.51 8.24 4.04
CA GLY A 781 -24.50 9.15 4.63
C GLY A 781 -25.42 9.71 3.55
N ALA A 782 -26.49 10.41 3.93
CA ALA A 782 -27.44 11.00 2.99
C ALA A 782 -27.20 12.51 2.81
N PHE A 783 -27.32 12.99 1.57
CA PHE A 783 -27.05 14.37 1.16
C PHE A 783 -28.09 14.80 0.11
N THR A 784 -28.59 16.04 0.19
CA THR A 784 -29.49 16.63 -0.83
C THR A 784 -28.84 17.76 -1.63
N HIS A 785 -27.74 18.34 -1.14
CA HIS A 785 -27.02 19.42 -1.80
C HIS A 785 -25.57 19.02 -2.13
N GLY A 786 -25.07 19.52 -3.27
CA GLY A 786 -23.66 19.43 -3.60
C GLY A 786 -23.23 20.36 -4.72
N ASP A 787 -21.92 20.48 -4.84
CA ASP A 787 -21.23 21.21 -5.91
C ASP A 787 -19.89 20.54 -6.23
N PHE A 788 -19.31 20.86 -7.38
CA PHE A 788 -17.94 20.47 -7.71
C PHE A 788 -17.19 21.53 -8.51
N TYR A 789 -15.86 21.46 -8.48
CA TYR A 789 -14.95 22.18 -9.36
C TYR A 789 -13.78 21.28 -9.73
N ARG A 790 -13.03 21.64 -10.78
CA ARG A 790 -11.95 20.81 -11.34
C ARG A 790 -10.66 21.58 -11.55
N LEU A 791 -9.54 20.95 -11.21
CA LEU A 791 -8.23 21.22 -11.79
C LEU A 791 -8.16 20.53 -13.16
N SER A 792 -7.80 21.27 -14.21
CA SER A 792 -7.76 20.77 -15.60
C SER A 792 -6.72 21.53 -16.43
N GLY A 793 -6.13 20.84 -17.41
CA GLY A 793 -5.21 21.40 -18.42
C GLY A 793 -5.49 20.77 -19.80
N PRO A 794 -4.89 21.27 -20.89
CA PRO A 794 -5.20 20.81 -22.24
C PRO A 794 -4.63 19.42 -22.58
N SER A 795 -3.53 19.03 -21.92
CA SER A 795 -2.87 17.71 -22.04
C SER A 795 -2.00 17.47 -20.79
N LEU A 796 -1.53 16.23 -20.55
CA LEU A 796 -0.68 15.94 -19.38
C LEU A 796 0.72 16.58 -19.46
N ASP A 797 1.25 16.76 -20.65
CA ASP A 797 2.53 17.45 -20.94
C ASP A 797 2.41 18.97 -21.01
N ALA A 798 1.22 19.54 -20.77
CA ALA A 798 1.00 20.97 -20.85
C ALA A 798 1.73 21.74 -19.74
N THR A 799 2.62 22.66 -20.12
CA THR A 799 3.28 23.62 -19.21
C THR A 799 2.41 24.84 -18.90
N THR A 800 1.37 25.10 -19.70
CA THR A 800 0.47 26.27 -19.62
C THR A 800 -0.99 25.90 -19.92
N GLY A 801 -1.93 26.80 -19.62
CA GLY A 801 -3.37 26.53 -19.79
C GLY A 801 -4.02 25.74 -18.65
N ILE A 802 -3.30 25.52 -17.55
CA ILE A 802 -3.84 24.90 -16.33
C ILE A 802 -4.84 25.87 -15.68
N THR A 803 -5.99 25.34 -15.25
CA THR A 803 -7.03 26.09 -14.54
C THR A 803 -7.62 25.30 -13.38
N LEU A 804 -8.08 26.01 -12.35
CA LEU A 804 -8.87 25.48 -11.24
C LEU A 804 -10.26 26.12 -11.26
N GLY A 805 -11.31 25.30 -11.41
CA GLY A 805 -12.69 25.78 -11.63
C GLY A 805 -12.82 26.69 -12.86
N GLY A 806 -12.06 26.42 -13.92
CA GLY A 806 -12.05 27.24 -15.15
C GLY A 806 -11.40 28.63 -14.98
N LYS A 807 -10.65 28.87 -13.91
CA LYS A 807 -9.86 30.08 -13.67
C LYS A 807 -8.36 29.76 -13.64
N ALA A 808 -7.53 30.59 -14.26
CA ALA A 808 -6.08 30.55 -14.12
C ALA A 808 -5.60 31.49 -13.00
N MET A 809 -4.34 31.37 -12.59
CA MET A 809 -3.65 32.36 -11.78
C MET A 809 -3.44 33.67 -12.55
N ASN A 810 -3.60 34.81 -11.89
CA ASN A 810 -3.24 36.11 -12.44
C ASN A 810 -1.71 36.34 -12.35
N ALA A 811 -1.18 37.23 -13.20
CA ALA A 811 0.26 37.54 -13.26
C ALA A 811 0.79 38.33 -12.04
N ASP A 812 -0.10 38.86 -11.20
CA ASP A 812 0.22 39.48 -9.91
C ASP A 812 0.21 38.45 -8.75
N GLY A 813 -0.06 37.17 -9.03
CA GLY A 813 -0.17 36.11 -8.05
C GLY A 813 -1.54 36.00 -7.36
N THR A 814 -2.53 36.81 -7.74
CA THR A 814 -3.91 36.68 -7.23
C THR A 814 -4.68 35.55 -7.92
N PHE A 815 -5.76 35.09 -7.27
CA PHE A 815 -6.69 34.10 -7.81
C PHE A 815 -8.13 34.46 -7.44
N ALA A 816 -9.07 34.30 -8.38
CA ALA A 816 -10.47 34.68 -8.17
C ALA A 816 -11.31 33.61 -7.44
N GLY A 817 -10.72 32.47 -7.08
CA GLY A 817 -11.43 31.28 -6.63
C GLY A 817 -11.97 30.43 -7.80
N PRO A 818 -12.28 29.14 -7.56
CA PRO A 818 -12.84 28.27 -8.58
C PRO A 818 -14.29 28.63 -8.93
N THR A 819 -14.71 28.42 -10.17
CA THR A 819 -16.14 28.38 -10.51
C THR A 819 -16.74 27.05 -10.05
N HIS A 820 -17.68 27.09 -9.11
CA HIS A 820 -18.40 25.91 -8.64
C HIS A 820 -19.56 25.55 -9.60
N THR A 821 -19.71 24.27 -9.89
CA THR A 821 -20.82 23.71 -10.69
C THR A 821 -21.75 22.93 -9.77
N ALA A 822 -23.05 23.28 -9.76
CA ALA A 822 -24.03 22.63 -8.91
C ALA A 822 -24.22 21.14 -9.27
N LEU A 823 -24.43 20.30 -8.26
CA LEU A 823 -24.53 18.85 -8.38
C LEU A 823 -25.86 18.34 -7.81
N THR A 824 -26.60 17.57 -8.60
CA THR A 824 -27.81 16.89 -8.10
C THR A 824 -27.42 15.63 -7.33
N VAL A 825 -27.63 15.63 -6.01
CA VAL A 825 -27.37 14.48 -5.13
C VAL A 825 -28.71 13.82 -4.77
N LYS A 826 -28.75 12.48 -4.70
CA LYS A 826 -29.98 11.73 -4.42
C LYS A 826 -29.79 10.77 -3.26
N GLY A 827 -29.74 11.31 -2.05
CA GLY A 827 -29.62 10.52 -0.83
C GLY A 827 -28.19 10.03 -0.61
N SER A 828 -28.00 8.72 -0.58
CA SER A 828 -26.72 8.10 -0.17
C SER A 828 -25.77 7.70 -1.31
N THR A 829 -26.15 7.97 -2.55
CA THR A 829 -25.34 7.63 -3.74
C THR A 829 -25.15 8.83 -4.67
N LEU A 830 -24.02 8.83 -5.38
CA LEU A 830 -23.65 9.82 -6.38
C LEU A 830 -22.97 9.13 -7.56
N SER A 831 -23.34 9.49 -8.78
CA SER A 831 -22.64 9.07 -10.02
C SER A 831 -21.97 10.27 -10.66
N LEU A 832 -20.71 10.13 -11.09
CA LEU A 832 -19.94 11.19 -11.74
C LEU A 832 -19.20 10.65 -12.97
N ASN A 833 -19.10 11.46 -14.02
CA ASN A 833 -18.14 11.26 -15.08
C ASN A 833 -16.93 12.18 -14.82
N LEU A 834 -15.76 11.60 -14.59
CA LEU A 834 -14.52 12.30 -14.25
C LEU A 834 -13.64 12.39 -15.51
N PRO A 835 -13.41 13.59 -16.08
CA PRO A 835 -12.54 13.75 -17.25
C PRO A 835 -11.15 13.14 -17.02
N ALA A 836 -10.60 12.47 -18.03
CA ALA A 836 -9.19 12.11 -18.05
C ALA A 836 -8.33 13.37 -17.87
N GLY A 837 -7.19 13.23 -17.18
CA GLY A 837 -6.33 14.36 -16.81
C GLY A 837 -7.06 15.41 -15.95
N SER A 838 -7.70 15.03 -14.84
CA SER A 838 -8.34 16.03 -13.97
C SER A 838 -8.41 15.62 -12.51
N ALA A 839 -8.29 16.60 -11.60
CA ALA A 839 -8.66 16.44 -10.20
C ALA A 839 -9.98 17.19 -9.93
N THR A 840 -11.03 16.45 -9.56
CA THR A 840 -12.34 17.00 -9.20
C THR A 840 -12.47 17.05 -7.68
N VAL A 841 -12.74 18.24 -7.13
CA VAL A 841 -13.20 18.37 -5.73
C VAL A 841 -14.71 18.48 -5.73
N VAL A 842 -15.37 17.68 -4.89
CA VAL A 842 -16.82 17.68 -4.69
C VAL A 842 -17.11 18.08 -3.25
N THR A 843 -18.00 19.04 -3.02
CA THR A 843 -18.57 19.32 -1.68
C THR A 843 -20.00 18.82 -1.61
N LEU A 844 -20.35 18.18 -0.50
CA LEU A 844 -21.67 17.60 -0.23
C LEU A 844 -22.16 18.03 1.16
N THR A 845 -23.43 18.42 1.26
CA THR A 845 -24.11 18.75 2.53
C THR A 845 -25.52 18.13 2.57
N PRO A 846 -26.07 17.92 3.78
CA PRO A 846 -27.42 17.37 3.96
C PRO A 846 -28.49 18.01 3.09
#